data_AF-A0A8T4KA59-F1
#
_entry.id   AF-A0A8T4KA59-F1
#
_cell.length_a   1.000
_cell.length_b   1.000
_cell.length_c   1.000
_cell.angle_alpha   90.00
_cell.angle_beta   90.00
_cell.angle_gamma   90.00
#
_symmetry.space_group_name_H-M   'P 1'
#
loop_
_entity.id
_entity.type
_entity.pdbx_description
1 polymer ?
#
loop_
_entity_poly.entity_id
_entity_poly.type
_entity_poly.pdbx_seq_one_letter_code
_entity_poly.pdbx_strand_id
1 'polypeptide(L)'
;MIIDAIKEDLPKNAMISDISYEGSEIILYTKNKEFFNNSTDLIKKIVGKIKKRIEVRADRSIVMDEEDTIALIKKLIPEEAGVKDIYFEPEFAKVVIHAEKPGLVIGKSGETLLSIKDKTFWTPHIYRAPVIDSELIKSIRKMLHKEAGYRKKFLNKIGEKIYSEGKEVEWIRLTGLGSFREVGRSCMLLQTPQTRVMMDCGMAVSLTASKPYPYLDVSEFNIQTLDAVILTHAHMDHVGMVPYLFEYGYRGPVYCTRPTRDIAALMQLDYIQICQRENRKAFYSSKGIEEAIRHCITLEYGEVTDIAPDMRITLQNAGHLLGSSSVHLHIGDGLYNIVYSLDWTVPTVLINPEGHVIIEPIGKVIDNAMNSETTTTDGFVERAENSKGWKAVAFNPSTLKAEIVPITSFMRHPINEKLYRIRTSGGKETIVTASHNVFQVVNGEVKSVKTKDLKPGEFIVTAKHVPVEEKEPIVDLTPYKHELRLQHAEGEIRQNLYEIKERALALFPENHERVLAWASEHYSGLFTHEIAKKHKVRARAVRETLDKLGISRHPRRGHSLPSKLKITPKLARFLGYFVAEGSSGRNAVRISNYDRQILDDCINIIKTELGIEGKIHKNDAIFNSRQLEFLLKNVLGCGDGAYSKRVPKPILNSPQEIVWEFLHGYYEGDGYFRARSAGVCISANSKSPELIREISLLLARFGIVPSIEFNTSSEMYMAHVNSREHIEIMLDKLDIQKWKEIGIPAAIKTRAGMNGRLPLNALSYQAQTKIQKSSYQSASSAGLLMLQKIADLQETDQKLMNSCFAFAKILSIEEVESTSQYVYDLSIEGYENFLTGQGMIFVHNTGDLKYENTKLFEKSFTDYTRAEAVIIESTYGASEGKKPTHKDGEIALVQNVKKVLERGGRVLIPSFAVGRSQDVIAILAETDIDVPIYLDGMIWDTTAIHTAYPEYMSKYIQTLILHKGKNPFIDERHRTGGHNLHVRHAHGRAGDRVSPGDGRGREEHDTIRRIPGRRHAGTAHTEGMEGDTAGQREDDRIEPGNSNGIRAGRAQRPEPAT
;
A
#
# COMPACT_ATOMS: atom_id res chain seq x y z
N MET A 1 33.30 -6.75 -33.83
CA MET A 1 32.01 -6.25 -34.35
C MET A 1 31.75 -4.79 -33.96
N ILE A 2 31.41 -4.46 -32.69
CA ILE A 2 31.02 -3.08 -32.33
C ILE A 2 32.15 -2.05 -32.54
N ILE A 3 33.37 -2.33 -32.06
CA ILE A 3 34.53 -1.44 -32.23
C ILE A 3 34.84 -1.20 -33.71
N ASP A 4 34.69 -2.21 -34.56
CA ASP A 4 35.02 -2.14 -35.99
C ASP A 4 34.02 -1.25 -36.72
N ALA A 5 32.72 -1.39 -36.44
CA ALA A 5 31.68 -0.50 -36.95
C ALA A 5 31.89 0.97 -36.52
N ILE A 6 32.37 1.22 -35.29
CA ILE A 6 32.74 2.57 -34.84
C ILE A 6 33.94 3.12 -35.65
N LYS A 7 34.96 2.29 -35.92
CA LYS A 7 36.14 2.69 -36.71
C LYS A 7 35.80 3.03 -38.16
N GLU A 8 34.81 2.37 -38.76
CA GLU A 8 34.35 2.67 -40.13
C GLU A 8 33.64 4.02 -40.24
N ASP A 9 32.84 4.41 -39.23
CA ASP A 9 32.11 5.69 -39.22
C ASP A 9 32.98 6.89 -38.78
N LEU A 10 34.24 6.67 -38.36
CA LEU A 10 35.17 7.71 -37.90
C LEU A 10 36.05 8.28 -39.03
N PRO A 11 36.23 9.61 -39.13
CA PRO A 11 37.04 10.21 -40.17
C PRO A 11 38.53 10.01 -39.90
N LYS A 12 39.34 9.90 -40.97
CA LYS A 12 40.80 9.61 -40.85
C LYS A 12 41.59 10.65 -40.05
N ASN A 13 41.09 11.89 -39.94
CA ASN A 13 41.71 12.94 -39.13
C ASN A 13 41.38 12.81 -37.63
N ALA A 14 40.51 11.89 -37.19
CA ALA A 14 40.15 11.71 -35.78
C ALA A 14 41.34 11.28 -34.90
N MET A 15 42.41 10.70 -35.48
CA MET A 15 43.64 10.28 -34.78
C MET A 15 43.37 9.57 -33.45
N ILE A 16 42.49 8.56 -33.49
CA ILE A 16 42.18 7.74 -32.31
C ILE A 16 43.42 6.92 -31.95
N SER A 17 43.89 7.07 -30.72
CA SER A 17 45.06 6.39 -30.17
C SER A 17 44.71 5.11 -29.43
N ASP A 18 43.56 5.08 -28.76
CA ASP A 18 43.07 3.94 -27.99
C ASP A 18 41.52 3.92 -27.97
N ILE A 19 40.95 2.72 -27.82
CA ILE A 19 39.52 2.49 -27.63
C ILE A 19 39.38 1.53 -26.46
N SER A 20 38.85 2.01 -25.34
CA SER A 20 38.62 1.22 -24.13
C SER A 20 37.17 1.31 -23.67
N TYR A 21 36.72 0.34 -22.89
CA TYR A 21 35.42 0.42 -22.23
C TYR A 21 35.52 0.99 -20.82
N GLU A 22 34.52 1.76 -20.42
CA GLU A 22 34.26 2.15 -19.03
C GLU A 22 32.93 1.52 -18.58
N GLY A 23 32.93 0.21 -18.31
CA GLY A 23 31.70 -0.53 -18.08
C GLY A 23 30.86 -0.59 -19.35
N SER A 24 29.68 0.03 -19.33
CA SER A 24 28.76 0.11 -20.49
C SER A 24 29.00 1.33 -21.40
N GLU A 25 30.10 2.06 -21.22
CA GLU A 25 30.46 3.20 -22.06
C GLU A 25 31.69 2.88 -22.91
N ILE A 26 31.68 3.33 -24.16
CA ILE A 26 32.79 3.15 -25.11
C ILE A 26 33.57 4.46 -25.19
N ILE A 27 34.85 4.44 -24.83
CA ILE A 27 35.68 5.63 -24.74
C ILE A 27 36.69 5.66 -25.89
N LEU A 28 36.68 6.75 -26.66
CA LEU A 28 37.57 6.99 -27.78
C LEU A 28 38.62 8.04 -27.38
N TYR A 29 39.88 7.62 -27.23
CA TYR A 29 40.98 8.54 -26.92
C TYR A 29 41.54 9.11 -28.24
N THR A 30 41.63 10.45 -28.35
CA THR A 30 42.14 11.13 -29.55
C THR A 30 43.38 11.97 -29.27
N LYS A 31 44.32 11.97 -30.21
CA LYS A 31 45.46 12.91 -30.25
C LYS A 31 45.18 14.18 -31.04
N ASN A 32 44.02 14.30 -31.69
CA ASN A 32 43.63 15.50 -32.44
C ASN A 32 42.76 16.43 -31.58
N LYS A 33 43.33 17.60 -31.25
CA LYS A 33 42.69 18.68 -30.49
C LYS A 33 41.44 19.26 -31.17
N GLU A 34 41.44 19.37 -32.50
CA GLU A 34 40.29 19.86 -33.27
C GLU A 34 39.14 18.84 -33.24
N PHE A 35 39.46 17.55 -33.34
CA PHE A 35 38.46 16.48 -33.24
C PHE A 35 37.85 16.39 -31.83
N PHE A 36 38.66 16.52 -30.77
CA PHE A 36 38.17 16.50 -29.39
C PHE A 36 37.13 17.60 -29.10
N ASN A 37 37.30 18.79 -29.69
CA ASN A 37 36.39 19.91 -29.50
C ASN A 37 35.13 19.80 -30.40
N ASN A 38 35.28 19.32 -31.65
CA ASN A 38 34.21 19.35 -32.66
C ASN A 38 33.48 18.00 -32.90
N SER A 39 33.87 16.90 -32.23
CA SER A 39 33.34 15.55 -32.50
C SER A 39 31.87 15.32 -32.10
N THR A 40 31.28 16.16 -31.25
CA THR A 40 29.97 15.97 -30.61
C THR A 40 28.85 15.51 -31.57
N ASP A 41 28.66 16.16 -32.71
CA ASP A 41 27.56 15.85 -33.62
C ASP A 41 27.82 14.63 -34.52
N LEU A 42 29.08 14.26 -34.75
CA LEU A 42 29.42 12.98 -35.36
C LEU A 42 29.10 11.84 -34.38
N ILE A 43 29.54 11.96 -33.13
CA ILE A 43 29.34 10.94 -32.10
C ILE A 43 27.84 10.71 -31.86
N LYS A 44 27.01 11.76 -31.81
CA LYS A 44 25.54 11.62 -31.74
C LYS A 44 24.97 10.75 -32.87
N LYS A 45 25.49 10.85 -34.10
CA LYS A 45 25.04 10.02 -35.24
C LYS A 45 25.45 8.55 -35.06
N ILE A 46 26.69 8.30 -34.63
CA ILE A 46 27.20 6.95 -34.38
C ILE A 46 26.43 6.30 -33.22
N VAL A 47 26.21 7.04 -32.12
CA VAL A 47 25.37 6.62 -30.98
C VAL A 47 23.93 6.32 -31.45
N GLY A 48 23.34 7.13 -32.33
CA GLY A 48 22.01 6.87 -32.90
C GLY A 48 21.92 5.58 -33.74
N LYS A 49 22.99 5.23 -34.46
CA LYS A 49 23.09 4.01 -35.28
C LYS A 49 23.31 2.76 -34.41
N ILE A 50 24.23 2.82 -33.45
CA ILE A 50 24.70 1.68 -32.66
C ILE A 50 23.90 1.51 -31.35
N LYS A 51 23.20 2.55 -30.89
CA LYS A 51 22.42 2.61 -29.64
C LYS A 51 23.24 2.32 -28.37
N LYS A 52 24.54 2.58 -28.39
CA LYS A 52 25.47 2.45 -27.25
C LYS A 52 26.11 3.80 -26.93
N ARG A 53 26.45 4.04 -25.67
CA ARG A 53 27.08 5.28 -25.21
C ARG A 53 28.53 5.35 -25.69
N ILE A 54 28.90 6.46 -26.30
CA ILE A 54 30.25 6.74 -26.80
C ILE A 54 30.68 8.10 -26.29
N GLU A 55 31.85 8.17 -25.66
CA GLU A 55 32.50 9.41 -25.22
C GLU A 55 33.84 9.60 -25.94
N VAL A 56 34.22 10.83 -26.24
CA VAL A 56 35.52 11.17 -26.83
C VAL A 56 36.35 11.92 -25.79
N ARG A 57 37.54 11.40 -25.51
CA ARG A 57 38.49 12.00 -24.56
C ARG A 57 39.83 12.31 -25.19
N ALA A 58 40.54 13.26 -24.60
CA ALA A 58 41.90 13.58 -24.98
C ALA A 58 42.85 12.43 -24.61
N ASP A 59 43.81 12.12 -25.49
CA ASP A 59 44.93 11.26 -25.14
C ASP A 59 45.82 11.94 -24.08
N ARG A 60 46.42 11.14 -23.19
CA ARG A 60 47.32 11.65 -22.14
C ARG A 60 48.52 12.45 -22.70
N SER A 61 48.90 12.28 -23.96
CA SER A 61 49.96 13.07 -24.60
C SER A 61 49.54 14.50 -24.98
N ILE A 62 48.26 14.88 -24.86
CA ILE A 62 47.77 16.20 -25.27
C ILE A 62 47.08 17.00 -24.14
N VAL A 63 46.85 16.39 -22.97
CA VAL A 63 46.33 17.08 -21.78
C VAL A 63 47.40 18.01 -21.17
N MET A 64 46.94 19.09 -20.56
CA MET A 64 47.78 20.06 -19.84
C MET A 64 48.30 19.45 -18.53
N ASP A 65 49.44 19.95 -18.02
CA ASP A 65 49.96 19.55 -16.72
C ASP A 65 48.96 19.81 -15.58
N GLU A 66 49.02 19.02 -14.51
CA GLU A 66 48.09 19.13 -13.37
C GLU A 66 48.23 20.47 -12.63
N GLU A 67 49.44 21.00 -12.45
CA GLU A 67 49.67 22.27 -11.74
C GLU A 67 49.16 23.47 -12.57
N ASP A 68 49.50 23.51 -13.86
CA ASP A 68 48.99 24.51 -14.81
C ASP A 68 47.46 24.44 -14.94
N THR A 69 46.90 23.23 -14.94
CA THR A 69 45.45 23.01 -14.98
C THR A 69 44.78 23.54 -13.72
N ILE A 70 45.32 23.29 -12.51
CA ILE A 70 44.81 23.89 -11.27
C ILE A 70 44.86 25.42 -11.33
N ALA A 71 45.97 26.00 -11.80
CA ALA A 71 46.14 27.44 -11.91
C ALA A 71 45.12 28.06 -12.88
N LEU A 72 44.86 27.41 -14.02
CA LEU A 72 43.87 27.87 -14.98
C LEU A 72 42.43 27.70 -14.44
N ILE A 73 42.11 26.57 -13.81
CA ILE A 73 40.80 26.31 -13.19
C ILE A 73 40.48 27.39 -12.14
N LYS A 74 41.43 27.71 -11.24
CA LYS A 74 41.29 28.79 -10.25
C LYS A 74 41.13 30.19 -10.84
N LYS A 75 41.61 30.40 -12.08
CA LYS A 75 41.46 31.67 -12.81
C LYS A 75 40.15 31.77 -13.60
N LEU A 76 39.59 30.64 -14.05
CA LEU A 76 38.35 30.58 -14.84
C LEU A 76 37.10 30.49 -13.98
N ILE A 77 37.18 29.88 -12.80
CA ILE A 77 36.06 29.72 -11.88
C ILE A 77 36.02 30.90 -10.89
N PRO A 78 34.87 31.57 -10.67
CA PRO A 78 34.72 32.59 -9.63
C PRO A 78 34.94 32.01 -8.23
N GLU A 79 35.60 32.75 -7.33
CA GLU A 79 35.82 32.32 -5.93
C GLU A 79 34.49 31.96 -5.21
N GLU A 80 33.41 32.65 -5.56
CA GLU A 80 32.03 32.43 -5.11
C GLU A 80 31.48 31.01 -5.34
N ALA A 81 32.11 30.24 -6.24
CA ALA A 81 31.79 28.83 -6.51
C ALA A 81 32.17 27.90 -5.34
N GLY A 82 33.11 28.31 -4.48
CA GLY A 82 33.54 27.55 -3.32
C GLY A 82 34.18 26.21 -3.69
N VAL A 83 35.19 26.21 -4.57
CA VAL A 83 35.95 24.99 -4.93
C VAL A 83 36.72 24.51 -3.70
N LYS A 84 36.48 23.27 -3.26
CA LYS A 84 37.15 22.64 -2.12
C LYS A 84 38.30 21.75 -2.57
N ASP A 85 38.01 20.78 -3.43
CA ASP A 85 38.95 19.77 -3.88
C ASP A 85 38.98 19.70 -5.42
N ILE A 86 40.16 19.39 -5.96
CA ILE A 86 40.36 19.03 -7.36
C ILE A 86 41.15 17.71 -7.36
N TYR A 87 40.64 16.68 -8.03
CA TYR A 87 41.30 15.40 -8.19
C TYR A 87 41.54 15.13 -9.68
N PHE A 88 42.72 14.65 -10.03
CA PHE A 88 43.03 14.21 -11.39
C PHE A 88 42.93 12.68 -11.50
N GLU A 89 42.42 12.21 -12.63
CA GLU A 89 42.46 10.80 -13.01
C GLU A 89 43.18 10.69 -14.37
N PRO A 90 44.53 10.73 -14.39
CA PRO A 90 45.30 10.83 -15.63
C PRO A 90 45.10 9.67 -16.60
N GLU A 91 44.81 8.48 -16.09
CA GLU A 91 44.53 7.29 -16.89
C GLU A 91 43.21 7.40 -17.68
N PHE A 92 42.27 8.23 -17.20
CA PHE A 92 40.97 8.49 -17.81
C PHE A 92 40.89 9.83 -18.54
N ALA A 93 41.95 10.65 -18.48
CA ALA A 93 41.95 12.06 -18.90
C ALA A 93 40.83 12.90 -18.27
N LYS A 94 40.43 12.57 -17.03
CA LYS A 94 39.38 13.27 -16.26
C LYS A 94 39.98 14.20 -15.20
N VAL A 95 39.41 15.40 -15.06
CA VAL A 95 39.61 16.26 -13.90
C VAL A 95 38.30 16.38 -13.13
N VAL A 96 38.33 16.07 -11.84
CA VAL A 96 37.16 16.03 -10.96
C VAL A 96 37.20 17.24 -10.04
N ILE A 97 36.19 18.11 -10.13
CA ILE A 97 36.13 19.39 -9.41
C ILE A 97 34.98 19.35 -8.41
N HIS A 98 35.29 19.46 -7.11
CA HIS A 98 34.30 19.57 -6.05
C HIS A 98 34.09 21.03 -5.64
N ALA A 99 32.88 21.54 -5.81
CA ALA A 99 32.53 22.92 -5.49
C ALA A 99 31.21 23.03 -4.71
N GLU A 100 31.10 24.00 -3.80
CA GLU A 100 29.85 24.29 -3.08
C GLU A 100 28.72 24.71 -4.04
N LYS A 101 29.04 25.39 -5.14
CA LYS A 101 28.08 25.79 -6.19
C LYS A 101 28.54 25.32 -7.58
N PRO A 102 28.30 24.04 -7.94
CA PRO A 102 28.70 23.48 -9.24
C PRO A 102 28.20 24.27 -10.45
N GLY A 103 27.03 24.92 -10.37
CA GLY A 103 26.50 25.76 -11.46
C GLY A 103 27.40 26.94 -11.84
N LEU A 104 28.17 27.49 -10.89
CA LEU A 104 29.15 28.56 -11.18
C LEU A 104 30.44 28.02 -11.81
N VAL A 105 30.77 26.74 -11.59
CA VAL A 105 31.88 26.04 -12.27
C VAL A 105 31.49 25.70 -13.71
N ILE A 106 30.22 25.35 -13.95
CA ILE A 106 29.70 25.03 -15.28
C ILE A 106 29.60 26.29 -16.14
N GLY A 107 29.17 27.42 -15.56
CA GLY A 107 28.94 28.69 -16.27
C GLY A 107 27.59 28.71 -17.00
N LYS A 108 27.19 29.87 -17.56
CA LYS A 108 25.92 29.95 -18.30
C LYS A 108 26.04 29.10 -19.57
N SER A 109 25.07 28.22 -19.78
CA SER A 109 25.06 27.27 -20.90
C SER A 109 26.31 26.38 -21.03
N GLY A 110 27.11 26.21 -19.97
CA GLY A 110 28.34 25.42 -19.99
C GLY A 110 29.60 26.15 -20.48
N GLU A 111 29.57 27.48 -20.63
CA GLU A 111 30.69 28.28 -21.17
C GLU A 111 32.03 28.09 -20.42
N THR A 112 31.98 28.00 -19.10
CA THR A 112 33.17 27.81 -18.24
C THR A 112 33.67 26.38 -18.33
N LEU A 113 32.75 25.41 -18.38
CA LEU A 113 33.08 23.99 -18.54
C LEU A 113 33.78 23.72 -19.87
N LEU A 114 33.23 24.27 -20.97
CA LEU A 114 33.84 24.22 -22.29
C LEU A 114 35.18 24.95 -22.31
N SER A 115 35.28 26.12 -21.66
CA SER A 115 36.56 26.84 -21.55
C SER A 115 37.65 26.06 -20.81
N ILE A 116 37.30 25.25 -19.79
CA ILE A 116 38.24 24.35 -19.13
C ILE A 116 38.62 23.21 -20.09
N LYS A 117 37.64 22.55 -20.72
CA LYS A 117 37.85 21.45 -21.67
C LYS A 117 38.76 21.89 -22.84
N ASP A 118 38.44 22.99 -23.51
CA ASP A 118 39.11 23.44 -24.74
C ASP A 118 40.55 23.94 -24.51
N LYS A 119 40.85 24.45 -23.30
CA LYS A 119 42.17 24.99 -22.96
C LYS A 119 43.09 23.96 -22.31
N THR A 120 42.54 23.08 -21.48
CA THR A 120 43.32 22.09 -20.70
C THR A 120 43.34 20.70 -21.33
N PHE A 121 42.40 20.43 -22.24
CA PHE A 121 42.11 19.11 -22.83
C PHE A 121 41.66 18.03 -21.83
N TRP A 122 41.56 18.33 -20.54
CA TRP A 122 40.96 17.42 -19.56
C TRP A 122 39.42 17.40 -19.71
N THR A 123 38.81 16.23 -19.58
CA THR A 123 37.35 16.09 -19.45
C THR A 123 36.94 16.49 -18.03
N PRO A 124 36.18 17.59 -17.81
CA PRO A 124 35.90 18.07 -16.46
C PRO A 124 34.59 17.46 -15.93
N HIS A 125 34.66 16.78 -14.79
CA HIS A 125 33.51 16.27 -14.04
C HIS A 125 33.29 17.12 -12.79
N ILE A 126 32.14 17.76 -12.69
CA ILE A 126 31.81 18.66 -11.57
C ILE A 126 30.90 17.94 -10.60
N TYR A 127 31.28 17.94 -9.32
CA TYR A 127 30.44 17.45 -8.23
C TYR A 127 30.23 18.51 -7.17
N ARG A 128 29.15 18.37 -6.42
CA ARG A 128 28.93 19.19 -5.22
C ARG A 128 29.91 18.78 -4.13
N ALA A 129 30.59 19.76 -3.54
CA ALA A 129 31.26 19.57 -2.28
C ALA A 129 30.21 19.44 -1.16
N PRO A 130 30.33 18.49 -0.21
CA PRO A 130 29.52 18.53 0.99
C PRO A 130 29.83 19.84 1.71
N VAL A 131 28.81 20.49 2.26
CA VAL A 131 29.00 21.73 3.02
C VAL A 131 29.47 21.41 4.45
N ILE A 132 29.19 20.19 4.91
CA ILE A 132 29.72 19.63 6.14
C ILE A 132 31.00 18.86 5.83
N ASP A 133 32.10 19.20 6.51
CA ASP A 133 33.34 18.43 6.47
C ASP A 133 33.16 17.05 7.13
N SER A 134 33.49 15.99 6.37
CA SER A 134 33.59 14.61 6.86
C SER A 134 34.86 13.97 6.31
N GLU A 135 35.74 13.52 7.22
CA GLU A 135 36.99 12.83 6.87
C GLU A 135 36.73 11.46 6.21
N LEU A 136 35.59 10.82 6.50
CA LEU A 136 35.20 9.56 5.87
C LEU A 136 34.83 9.75 4.40
N ILE A 137 34.07 10.79 4.05
CA ILE A 137 33.77 11.13 2.65
C ILE A 137 35.06 11.46 1.89
N LYS A 138 35.97 12.25 2.49
CA LYS A 138 37.29 12.55 1.90
C LYS A 138 38.11 11.27 1.68
N SER A 139 38.09 10.33 2.62
CA SER A 139 38.77 9.04 2.50
C SER A 139 38.22 8.19 1.35
N ILE A 140 36.89 8.04 1.24
CA ILE A 140 36.24 7.29 0.14
C ILE A 140 36.59 7.90 -1.22
N ARG A 141 36.52 9.23 -1.36
CA ARG A 141 36.88 9.92 -2.62
C ARG A 141 38.35 9.76 -2.96
N LYS A 142 39.24 9.97 -1.97
CA LYS A 142 40.68 9.77 -2.14
C LYS A 142 41.02 8.35 -2.57
N MET A 143 40.32 7.34 -2.06
CA MET A 143 40.46 5.94 -2.47
C MET A 143 40.06 5.73 -3.94
N LEU A 144 38.91 6.25 -4.36
CA LEU A 144 38.41 6.14 -5.74
C LEU A 144 39.42 6.71 -6.76
N HIS A 145 39.98 7.89 -6.49
CA HIS A 145 40.91 8.57 -7.40
C HIS A 145 42.35 8.01 -7.35
N LYS A 146 42.82 7.53 -6.19
CA LYS A 146 44.20 7.01 -6.01
C LYS A 146 44.52 5.79 -6.90
N GLU A 147 43.51 5.05 -7.36
CA GLU A 147 43.68 3.79 -8.08
C GLU A 147 43.07 3.78 -9.49
N ALA A 148 43.00 4.95 -10.14
CA ALA A 148 42.47 5.11 -11.50
C ALA A 148 43.00 4.07 -12.50
N GLY A 149 44.30 3.71 -12.44
CA GLY A 149 44.91 2.70 -13.32
C GLY A 149 44.42 1.26 -13.10
N TYR A 150 44.01 0.88 -11.88
CA TYR A 150 43.30 -0.38 -11.66
C TYR A 150 41.88 -0.26 -12.20
N ARG A 151 41.16 0.82 -11.83
CA ARG A 151 39.77 1.04 -12.27
C ARG A 151 39.64 0.99 -13.79
N LYS A 152 40.57 1.58 -14.56
CA LYS A 152 40.56 1.51 -16.04
C LYS A 152 40.62 0.08 -16.56
N LYS A 153 41.54 -0.74 -16.05
CA LYS A 153 41.67 -2.16 -16.45
C LYS A 153 40.44 -2.99 -16.04
N PHE A 154 39.91 -2.74 -14.85
CA PHE A 154 38.70 -3.39 -14.35
C PHE A 154 37.48 -3.04 -15.23
N LEU A 155 37.19 -1.75 -15.42
CA LEU A 155 36.06 -1.29 -16.20
C LEU A 155 36.15 -1.71 -17.67
N ASN A 156 37.36 -1.76 -18.24
CA ASN A 156 37.57 -2.28 -19.60
C ASN A 156 37.19 -3.76 -19.70
N LYS A 157 37.62 -4.59 -18.74
CA LYS A 157 37.25 -6.01 -18.68
C LYS A 157 35.75 -6.23 -18.47
N ILE A 158 35.09 -5.35 -17.72
CA ILE A 158 33.63 -5.38 -17.58
C ILE A 158 32.93 -5.05 -18.90
N GLY A 159 33.41 -4.05 -19.65
CA GLY A 159 32.85 -3.73 -20.97
C GLY A 159 33.10 -4.80 -22.02
N GLU A 160 34.30 -5.40 -22.07
CA GLU A 160 34.59 -6.58 -22.91
C GLU A 160 33.59 -7.72 -22.68
N LYS A 161 33.15 -7.89 -21.43
CA LYS A 161 32.15 -8.88 -21.02
C LYS A 161 30.71 -8.46 -21.31
N ILE A 162 30.36 -7.17 -21.17
CA ILE A 162 29.05 -6.64 -21.55
C ILE A 162 28.83 -6.74 -23.07
N TYR A 163 29.88 -6.53 -23.85
CA TYR A 163 29.84 -6.52 -25.32
C TYR A 163 30.30 -7.83 -25.99
N SER A 164 30.48 -8.92 -25.22
CA SER A 164 30.68 -10.26 -25.79
C SER A 164 29.39 -10.79 -26.43
N GLU A 165 29.50 -11.78 -27.32
CA GLU A 165 28.33 -12.42 -27.92
C GLU A 165 27.43 -13.07 -26.86
N GLY A 166 26.16 -12.63 -26.81
CA GLY A 166 25.15 -13.20 -25.94
C GLY A 166 24.49 -14.44 -26.54
N LYS A 167 24.22 -15.42 -25.70
CA LYS A 167 23.29 -16.53 -25.97
C LYS A 167 21.85 -16.05 -25.95
N GLU A 168 20.98 -16.79 -26.63
CA GLU A 168 19.53 -16.63 -26.55
C GLU A 168 19.03 -16.92 -25.12
N VAL A 169 18.05 -16.14 -24.65
CA VAL A 169 17.51 -16.25 -23.29
C VAL A 169 16.36 -17.27 -23.29
N GLU A 170 16.71 -18.54 -23.15
CA GLU A 170 15.75 -19.65 -23.06
C GLU A 170 14.91 -19.63 -21.77
N TRP A 171 15.50 -19.18 -20.65
CA TRP A 171 14.88 -19.21 -19.33
C TRP A 171 15.39 -18.11 -18.42
N ILE A 172 14.58 -17.76 -17.41
CA ILE A 172 14.94 -16.85 -16.33
C ILE A 172 14.54 -17.50 -15.00
N ARG A 173 15.45 -17.51 -14.03
CA ARG A 173 15.23 -18.06 -12.69
C ARG A 173 15.64 -17.06 -11.62
N LEU A 174 14.79 -16.90 -10.61
CA LEU A 174 15.12 -16.17 -9.39
C LEU A 174 15.24 -17.16 -8.22
N THR A 175 16.33 -17.08 -7.47
CA THR A 175 16.57 -17.92 -6.27
C THR A 175 16.65 -17.00 -5.06
N GLY A 176 15.79 -17.21 -4.05
CA GLY A 176 15.86 -16.46 -2.79
C GLY A 176 16.95 -17.01 -1.88
N LEU A 177 17.93 -16.17 -1.50
CA LEU A 177 19.05 -16.52 -0.62
C LEU A 177 18.94 -15.88 0.79
N GLY A 178 18.00 -14.96 0.98
CA GLY A 178 17.60 -14.33 2.24
C GLY A 178 16.42 -13.37 2.00
N SER A 179 15.83 -12.79 3.06
CA SER A 179 14.58 -11.98 3.08
C SER A 179 13.28 -12.66 2.62
N PHE A 180 13.29 -13.95 2.28
CA PHE A 180 12.05 -14.70 2.01
C PHE A 180 11.42 -15.17 3.32
N ARG A 181 10.28 -14.53 3.68
CA ARG A 181 9.50 -14.76 4.92
C ARG A 181 10.19 -14.26 6.21
N GLU A 182 11.10 -13.30 6.08
CA GLU A 182 11.83 -12.67 7.17
C GLU A 182 12.23 -11.24 6.77
N VAL A 183 12.55 -10.39 7.75
CA VAL A 183 13.20 -9.08 7.53
C VAL A 183 14.67 -9.21 7.90
N GLY A 184 15.56 -8.72 7.05
CA GLY A 184 17.01 -8.87 7.20
C GLY A 184 17.64 -9.77 6.14
N ARG A 185 18.97 -9.66 5.99
CA ARG A 185 19.81 -10.47 5.08
C ARG A 185 19.28 -10.59 3.64
N SER A 186 18.71 -9.52 3.11
CA SER A 186 18.10 -9.48 1.77
C SER A 186 19.13 -9.84 0.71
N CYS A 187 18.82 -10.87 -0.08
CA CYS A 187 19.72 -11.42 -1.10
C CYS A 187 18.94 -12.36 -2.04
N MET A 188 18.99 -12.08 -3.35
CA MET A 188 18.39 -12.93 -4.38
C MET A 188 19.38 -13.14 -5.53
N LEU A 189 19.33 -14.31 -6.16
CA LEU A 189 20.15 -14.64 -7.31
C LEU A 189 19.27 -14.81 -8.55
N LEU A 190 19.29 -13.81 -9.43
CA LEU A 190 18.67 -13.84 -10.75
C LEU A 190 19.62 -14.51 -11.74
N GLN A 191 19.09 -15.38 -12.60
CA GLN A 191 19.88 -16.23 -13.49
C GLN A 191 19.21 -16.38 -14.87
N THR A 192 20.03 -16.35 -15.92
CA THR A 192 19.72 -16.73 -17.31
C THR A 192 20.67 -17.88 -17.72
N PRO A 193 20.61 -18.42 -18.96
CA PRO A 193 21.55 -19.45 -19.44
C PRO A 193 23.04 -19.05 -19.39
N GLN A 194 23.34 -17.75 -19.27
CA GLN A 194 24.71 -17.22 -19.25
C GLN A 194 24.98 -16.25 -18.09
N THR A 195 23.98 -15.48 -17.67
CA THR A 195 24.13 -14.35 -16.74
C THR A 195 23.59 -14.69 -15.35
N ARG A 196 24.29 -14.26 -14.30
CA ARG A 196 23.99 -14.46 -12.89
C ARG A 196 24.19 -13.14 -12.16
N VAL A 197 23.09 -12.54 -11.71
CA VAL A 197 23.09 -11.25 -11.01
C VAL A 197 22.54 -11.44 -9.60
N MET A 198 23.28 -10.95 -8.61
CA MET A 198 22.84 -10.92 -7.22
C MET A 198 22.15 -9.59 -6.93
N MET A 199 20.89 -9.66 -6.51
CA MET A 199 20.08 -8.54 -6.03
C MET A 199 20.21 -8.47 -4.51
N ASP A 200 20.89 -7.44 -4.02
CA ASP A 200 21.30 -7.24 -2.62
C ASP A 200 22.14 -8.39 -2.02
N CYS A 201 22.91 -8.07 -0.97
CA CYS A 201 23.63 -9.04 -0.15
C CYS A 201 23.79 -8.46 1.27
N GLY A 202 22.71 -8.50 2.04
CA GLY A 202 22.64 -7.92 3.38
C GLY A 202 23.03 -8.84 4.52
N MET A 203 22.94 -8.32 5.74
CA MET A 203 22.95 -9.10 6.99
C MET A 203 21.65 -8.96 7.78
N ALA A 204 21.33 -9.91 8.65
CA ALA A 204 20.20 -9.77 9.56
C ALA A 204 20.58 -8.83 10.71
N VAL A 205 19.80 -7.77 10.91
CA VAL A 205 20.04 -6.76 11.96
C VAL A 205 19.55 -7.23 13.34
N SER A 206 18.78 -8.33 13.40
CA SER A 206 18.30 -8.90 14.67
C SER A 206 19.36 -9.74 15.38
N LEU A 207 19.57 -9.44 16.67
CA LEU A 207 20.43 -10.19 17.59
C LEU A 207 19.97 -11.65 17.81
N THR A 208 18.76 -12.03 17.39
CA THR A 208 18.21 -13.39 17.56
C THR A 208 18.32 -14.27 16.31
N ALA A 209 18.94 -13.78 15.22
CA ALA A 209 19.07 -14.55 13.98
C ALA A 209 20.12 -15.67 14.10
N SER A 210 19.71 -16.92 13.88
CA SER A 210 20.60 -18.10 13.97
C SER A 210 21.65 -18.18 12.85
N LYS A 211 21.39 -17.56 11.69
CA LYS A 211 22.35 -17.28 10.62
C LYS A 211 22.14 -15.82 10.18
N PRO A 212 23.01 -14.86 10.58
CA PRO A 212 22.83 -13.45 10.25
C PRO A 212 23.23 -13.08 8.81
N TYR A 213 23.53 -14.05 7.95
CA TYR A 213 23.99 -13.87 6.58
C TYR A 213 23.14 -14.70 5.59
N PRO A 214 23.16 -14.36 4.28
CA PRO A 214 22.44 -15.11 3.25
C PRO A 214 23.01 -16.53 3.08
N TYR A 215 22.21 -17.41 2.48
CA TYR A 215 22.62 -18.79 2.15
C TYR A 215 23.56 -18.81 0.93
N LEU A 216 24.82 -18.40 1.14
CA LEU A 216 25.89 -18.42 0.14
C LEU A 216 26.57 -19.80 0.00
N ASP A 217 26.08 -20.81 0.74
CA ASP A 217 26.53 -22.21 0.77
C ASP A 217 25.73 -23.15 -0.15
N VAL A 218 24.79 -22.61 -0.94
CA VAL A 218 23.92 -23.38 -1.86
C VAL A 218 24.59 -23.72 -3.20
N SER A 219 24.23 -24.87 -3.80
CA SER A 219 24.79 -25.35 -5.07
C SER A 219 24.55 -24.44 -6.29
N GLU A 220 23.49 -23.64 -6.23
CA GLU A 220 23.01 -22.75 -7.28
C GLU A 220 23.85 -21.48 -7.38
N PHE A 221 24.54 -21.12 -6.29
CA PHE A 221 25.43 -19.98 -6.18
C PHE A 221 26.89 -20.40 -6.34
N ASN A 222 27.62 -19.69 -7.20
CA ASN A 222 29.07 -19.80 -7.30
C ASN A 222 29.64 -18.40 -7.52
N ILE A 223 30.48 -17.95 -6.60
CA ILE A 223 31.04 -16.60 -6.59
C ILE A 223 31.94 -16.31 -7.81
N GLN A 224 32.53 -17.34 -8.42
CA GLN A 224 33.38 -17.23 -9.60
C GLN A 224 32.57 -17.06 -10.91
N THR A 225 31.29 -17.41 -10.89
CA THR A 225 30.38 -17.22 -12.04
C THR A 225 29.37 -16.10 -11.83
N LEU A 226 29.48 -15.35 -10.73
CA LEU A 226 28.63 -14.18 -10.48
C LEU A 226 29.05 -13.03 -11.41
N ASP A 227 28.12 -12.53 -12.21
CA ASP A 227 28.40 -11.52 -13.23
C ASP A 227 28.32 -10.10 -12.68
N ALA A 228 27.37 -9.84 -11.78
CA ALA A 228 27.14 -8.53 -11.15
C ALA A 228 26.47 -8.68 -9.77
N VAL A 229 26.68 -7.68 -8.92
CA VAL A 229 25.84 -7.41 -7.74
C VAL A 229 25.09 -6.09 -7.99
N ILE A 230 23.80 -6.03 -7.67
CA ILE A 230 23.00 -4.80 -7.70
C ILE A 230 22.54 -4.51 -6.27
N LEU A 231 22.70 -3.27 -5.80
CA LEU A 231 22.21 -2.82 -4.49
C LEU A 231 21.04 -1.86 -4.66
N THR A 232 19.91 -2.18 -4.02
CA THR A 232 18.69 -1.36 -4.05
C THR A 232 18.84 -0.11 -3.21
N HIS A 233 19.38 -0.23 -1.99
CA HIS A 233 19.61 0.88 -1.08
C HIS A 233 20.65 0.53 -0.02
N ALA A 234 21.09 1.52 0.75
CA ALA A 234 22.28 1.42 1.60
C ALA A 234 22.11 0.76 2.99
N HIS A 235 20.92 0.28 3.36
CA HIS A 235 20.75 -0.33 4.68
C HIS A 235 21.56 -1.64 4.82
N MET A 236 21.98 -1.97 6.05
CA MET A 236 22.83 -3.14 6.33
C MET A 236 22.15 -4.48 5.99
N ASP A 237 20.82 -4.55 6.00
CA ASP A 237 20.03 -5.68 5.51
C ASP A 237 19.98 -5.83 3.99
N HIS A 238 20.64 -4.93 3.24
CA HIS A 238 20.82 -5.00 1.78
C HIS A 238 22.29 -4.98 1.36
N VAL A 239 23.16 -4.25 2.08
CA VAL A 239 24.58 -4.09 1.69
C VAL A 239 25.57 -4.74 2.64
N GLY A 240 25.12 -5.20 3.80
CA GLY A 240 25.98 -5.54 4.93
C GLY A 240 26.94 -6.70 4.71
N MET A 241 26.68 -7.60 3.76
CA MET A 241 27.56 -8.73 3.40
C MET A 241 28.26 -8.57 2.04
N VAL A 242 28.09 -7.44 1.33
CA VAL A 242 28.80 -7.17 0.07
C VAL A 242 30.33 -7.22 0.23
N PRO A 243 30.96 -6.66 1.28
CA PRO A 243 32.42 -6.73 1.47
C PRO A 243 32.94 -8.16 1.65
N TYR A 244 32.13 -9.04 2.25
CA TYR A 244 32.45 -10.45 2.45
C TYR A 244 32.61 -11.19 1.10
N LEU A 245 31.79 -10.86 0.09
CA LEU A 245 31.94 -11.42 -1.25
C LEU A 245 33.34 -11.13 -1.83
N PHE A 246 33.85 -9.91 -1.64
CA PHE A 246 35.19 -9.53 -2.14
C PHE A 246 36.31 -10.23 -1.39
N GLU A 247 36.21 -10.43 -0.08
CA GLU A 247 37.18 -11.23 0.68
C GLU A 247 37.14 -12.72 0.28
N TYR A 248 35.98 -13.24 -0.12
CA TYR A 248 35.79 -14.60 -0.65
C TYR A 248 36.07 -14.76 -2.15
N GLY A 249 36.58 -13.71 -2.82
CA GLY A 249 37.12 -13.80 -4.17
C GLY A 249 36.25 -13.26 -5.30
N TYR A 250 35.11 -12.62 -5.00
CA TYR A 250 34.35 -11.87 -6.02
C TYR A 250 35.17 -10.70 -6.57
N ARG A 251 35.17 -10.50 -7.90
CA ARG A 251 35.88 -9.40 -8.59
C ARG A 251 35.05 -8.78 -9.72
N GLY A 252 33.73 -8.96 -9.67
CA GLY A 252 32.78 -8.32 -10.59
C GLY A 252 32.31 -6.94 -10.09
N PRO A 253 31.42 -6.28 -10.84
CA PRO A 253 30.91 -4.94 -10.54
C PRO A 253 29.77 -4.94 -9.52
N VAL A 254 29.71 -3.87 -8.73
CA VAL A 254 28.59 -3.55 -7.85
C VAL A 254 27.85 -2.33 -8.39
N TYR A 255 26.62 -2.51 -8.87
CA TYR A 255 25.77 -1.45 -9.40
C TYR A 255 24.84 -0.88 -8.32
N CYS A 256 24.85 0.44 -8.15
CA CYS A 256 23.93 1.16 -7.27
C CYS A 256 23.89 2.66 -7.64
N THR A 257 23.14 3.48 -6.91
CA THR A 257 23.24 4.95 -7.06
C THR A 257 24.47 5.52 -6.35
N ARG A 258 24.89 6.75 -6.71
CA ARG A 258 25.99 7.46 -6.03
C ARG A 258 25.82 7.57 -4.50
N PRO A 259 24.64 7.98 -3.96
CA PRO A 259 24.46 8.06 -2.50
C PRO A 259 24.44 6.69 -1.83
N THR A 260 23.89 5.66 -2.48
CA THR A 260 23.85 4.30 -1.92
C THR A 260 25.26 3.76 -1.68
N ARG A 261 26.21 3.99 -2.59
CA ARG A 261 27.63 3.63 -2.39
C ARG A 261 28.23 4.27 -1.15
N ASP A 262 28.08 5.59 -1.01
CA ASP A 262 28.75 6.36 0.05
C ASP A 262 28.16 6.06 1.43
N ILE A 263 26.83 5.89 1.52
CA ILE A 263 26.16 5.48 2.76
C ILE A 263 26.49 4.03 3.11
N ALA A 264 26.52 3.11 2.13
CA ALA A 264 26.88 1.71 2.37
C ALA A 264 28.30 1.59 2.95
N ALA A 265 29.27 2.33 2.39
CA ALA A 265 30.63 2.38 2.91
C ALA A 265 30.70 2.92 4.35
N LEU A 266 29.94 3.98 4.67
CA LEU A 266 29.82 4.53 6.03
C LEU A 266 29.26 3.47 7.01
N MET A 267 28.15 2.82 6.67
CA MET A 267 27.52 1.82 7.54
C MET A 267 28.39 0.56 7.73
N GLN A 268 29.08 0.11 6.68
CA GLN A 268 30.01 -1.04 6.75
C GLN A 268 31.26 -0.71 7.59
N LEU A 269 31.79 0.51 7.51
CA LEU A 269 32.93 0.95 8.33
C LEU A 269 32.54 1.08 9.81
N ASP A 270 31.36 1.63 10.11
CA ASP A 270 30.87 1.71 11.48
C ASP A 270 30.55 0.33 12.07
N TYR A 271 30.01 -0.60 11.27
CA TYR A 271 29.84 -2.00 11.68
C TYR A 271 31.16 -2.62 12.19
N ILE A 272 32.27 -2.39 11.49
CA ILE A 272 33.60 -2.84 11.94
C ILE A 272 33.99 -2.16 13.27
N GLN A 273 33.75 -0.84 13.41
CA GLN A 273 34.06 -0.11 14.65
C GLN A 273 33.21 -0.60 15.84
N ILE A 274 31.92 -0.88 15.63
CA ILE A 274 31.03 -1.45 16.65
C ILE A 274 31.56 -2.83 17.07
N CYS A 275 31.85 -3.72 16.11
CA CYS A 275 32.44 -5.03 16.42
C CYS A 275 33.73 -4.89 17.25
N GLN A 276 34.64 -3.99 16.88
CA GLN A 276 35.87 -3.73 17.63
C GLN A 276 35.59 -3.23 19.06
N ARG A 277 34.67 -2.27 19.24
CA ARG A 277 34.29 -1.74 20.57
C ARG A 277 33.60 -2.78 21.45
N GLU A 278 32.80 -3.66 20.86
CA GLU A 278 32.15 -4.79 21.55
C GLU A 278 33.07 -6.02 21.71
N ASN A 279 34.34 -5.92 21.29
CA ASN A 279 35.32 -7.01 21.29
C ASN A 279 34.85 -8.28 20.54
N ARG A 280 34.08 -8.08 19.46
CA ARG A 280 33.61 -9.12 18.53
C ARG A 280 34.40 -9.06 17.23
N LYS A 281 34.53 -10.20 16.54
CA LYS A 281 35.14 -10.25 15.21
C LYS A 281 34.10 -9.90 14.14
N ALA A 282 34.37 -8.88 13.33
CA ALA A 282 33.57 -8.57 12.14
C ALA A 282 33.70 -9.68 11.08
N PHE A 283 32.70 -9.81 10.20
CA PHE A 283 32.71 -10.82 9.12
C PHE A 283 33.74 -10.53 8.02
N TYR A 284 34.18 -9.28 7.91
CA TYR A 284 35.14 -8.78 6.92
C TYR A 284 35.98 -7.65 7.55
N SER A 285 37.08 -7.32 6.89
CA SER A 285 37.94 -6.20 7.24
C SER A 285 37.62 -4.93 6.43
N SER A 286 38.29 -3.82 6.73
CA SER A 286 38.20 -2.60 5.91
C SER A 286 38.63 -2.86 4.46
N LYS A 287 39.52 -3.83 4.22
CA LYS A 287 39.97 -4.22 2.88
C LYS A 287 38.80 -4.73 2.02
N GLY A 288 37.87 -5.51 2.57
CA GLY A 288 36.67 -5.93 1.84
C GLY A 288 35.81 -4.76 1.38
N ILE A 289 35.73 -3.69 2.20
CA ILE A 289 35.01 -2.46 1.88
C ILE A 289 35.76 -1.67 0.79
N GLU A 290 37.07 -1.54 0.90
CA GLU A 290 37.93 -0.91 -0.10
C GLU A 290 37.79 -1.59 -1.47
N GLU A 291 37.82 -2.93 -1.51
CA GLU A 291 37.57 -3.70 -2.73
C GLU A 291 36.14 -3.47 -3.27
N ALA A 292 35.12 -3.45 -2.42
CA ALA A 292 33.73 -3.21 -2.86
C ALA A 292 33.55 -1.81 -3.48
N ILE A 293 34.11 -0.77 -2.88
CA ILE A 293 34.11 0.61 -3.41
C ILE A 293 34.87 0.68 -4.74
N ARG A 294 36.03 0.02 -4.83
CA ARG A 294 36.85 -0.05 -6.05
C ARG A 294 36.12 -0.68 -7.23
N HIS A 295 35.27 -1.68 -6.99
CA HIS A 295 34.47 -2.36 -8.02
C HIS A 295 33.07 -1.76 -8.21
N CYS A 296 32.71 -0.70 -7.47
CA CYS A 296 31.41 -0.07 -7.60
C CYS A 296 31.31 0.81 -8.87
N ILE A 297 30.23 0.62 -9.61
CA ILE A 297 29.80 1.37 -10.79
C ILE A 297 28.48 2.06 -10.43
N THR A 298 28.50 3.38 -10.31
CA THR A 298 27.33 4.15 -9.86
C THR A 298 26.50 4.66 -11.04
N LEU A 299 25.18 4.46 -10.99
CA LEU A 299 24.22 4.84 -12.03
C LEU A 299 23.26 5.93 -11.54
N GLU A 300 22.75 6.77 -12.44
CA GLU A 300 21.71 7.75 -12.13
C GLU A 300 20.29 7.16 -12.25
N TYR A 301 19.29 7.83 -11.68
CA TYR A 301 17.89 7.45 -11.90
C TYR A 301 17.46 7.66 -13.35
N GLY A 302 16.67 6.73 -13.89
CA GLY A 302 16.24 6.70 -15.29
C GLY A 302 17.35 6.31 -16.28
N GLU A 303 18.55 5.99 -15.80
CA GLU A 303 19.66 5.61 -16.66
C GLU A 303 19.54 4.15 -17.10
N VAL A 304 19.35 3.93 -18.41
CA VAL A 304 19.41 2.59 -19.01
C VAL A 304 20.87 2.20 -19.26
N THR A 305 21.30 1.12 -18.63
CA THR A 305 22.69 0.65 -18.61
C THR A 305 22.74 -0.84 -18.95
N ASP A 306 23.57 -1.25 -19.92
CA ASP A 306 23.87 -2.67 -20.15
C ASP A 306 24.77 -3.19 -19.01
N ILE A 307 24.41 -4.30 -18.37
CA ILE A 307 25.19 -4.92 -17.28
C ILE A 307 25.70 -6.33 -17.59
N ALA A 308 25.12 -6.95 -18.62
CA ALA A 308 25.55 -8.21 -19.22
C ALA A 308 25.09 -8.25 -20.69
N PRO A 309 25.55 -9.19 -21.53
CA PRO A 309 25.14 -9.30 -22.94
C PRO A 309 23.62 -9.38 -23.16
N ASP A 310 22.90 -9.95 -22.20
CA ASP A 310 21.45 -10.19 -22.23
C ASP A 310 20.66 -9.42 -21.16
N MET A 311 21.27 -8.46 -20.45
CA MET A 311 20.60 -7.78 -19.34
C MET A 311 20.95 -6.29 -19.27
N ARG A 312 19.90 -5.47 -19.23
CA ARG A 312 19.99 -4.03 -18.91
C ARG A 312 19.31 -3.73 -17.60
N ILE A 313 19.82 -2.74 -16.89
CA ILE A 313 19.26 -2.19 -15.67
C ILE A 313 18.79 -0.75 -15.93
N THR A 314 17.71 -0.37 -15.27
CA THR A 314 17.30 1.01 -15.05
C THR A 314 17.00 1.18 -13.57
N LEU A 315 17.72 2.07 -12.87
CA LEU A 315 17.41 2.43 -11.49
C LEU A 315 16.33 3.52 -11.49
N GLN A 316 15.29 3.37 -10.67
CA GLN A 316 14.21 4.36 -10.53
C GLN A 316 14.01 4.72 -9.06
N ASN A 317 13.58 5.95 -8.73
CA ASN A 317 13.43 6.37 -7.34
C ASN A 317 12.45 5.47 -6.56
N ALA A 318 12.87 4.92 -5.42
CA ALA A 318 11.97 4.19 -4.50
C ALA A 318 11.36 5.08 -3.40
N GLY A 319 11.89 6.30 -3.19
CA GLY A 319 11.44 7.24 -2.16
C GLY A 319 11.77 6.86 -0.71
N HIS A 320 12.43 5.71 -0.49
CA HIS A 320 12.69 5.11 0.82
C HIS A 320 13.83 5.81 1.58
N LEU A 321 15.01 5.89 0.95
CA LEU A 321 16.21 6.59 1.42
C LEU A 321 16.86 7.42 0.29
N LEU A 322 17.86 8.24 0.66
CA LEU A 322 18.74 8.93 -0.28
C LEU A 322 19.44 7.92 -1.19
N GLY A 323 19.16 7.96 -2.49
CA GLY A 323 19.71 7.02 -3.46
C GLY A 323 19.01 5.64 -3.52
N SER A 324 17.93 5.42 -2.77
CA SER A 324 17.16 4.15 -2.85
C SER A 324 16.52 3.97 -4.22
N SER A 325 16.69 2.79 -4.82
CA SER A 325 16.21 2.47 -6.15
C SER A 325 15.28 1.25 -6.21
N SER A 326 14.16 1.44 -6.89
CA SER A 326 13.42 0.36 -7.54
C SER A 326 14.24 -0.06 -8.76
N VAL A 327 14.50 -1.36 -8.90
CA VAL A 327 15.37 -1.88 -9.96
C VAL A 327 14.52 -2.49 -11.07
N HIS A 328 14.53 -1.86 -12.24
CA HIS A 328 13.89 -2.38 -13.44
C HIS A 328 14.94 -3.10 -14.28
N LEU A 329 14.75 -4.40 -14.50
CA LEU A 329 15.63 -5.22 -15.33
C LEU A 329 14.93 -5.56 -16.65
N HIS A 330 15.61 -5.30 -17.76
CA HIS A 330 15.22 -5.74 -19.10
C HIS A 330 16.11 -6.92 -19.51
N ILE A 331 15.50 -8.05 -19.84
CA ILE A 331 16.23 -9.30 -20.13
C ILE A 331 15.96 -9.74 -21.58
N GLY A 332 17.03 -10.05 -22.31
CA GLY A 332 17.04 -10.20 -23.77
C GLY A 332 16.70 -8.89 -24.49
N ASP A 333 16.18 -8.97 -25.71
CA ASP A 333 15.63 -7.82 -26.46
C ASP A 333 14.23 -7.39 -25.93
N GLY A 334 14.11 -7.28 -24.60
CA GLY A 334 12.85 -6.99 -23.92
C GLY A 334 11.88 -8.17 -23.92
N LEU A 335 12.37 -9.40 -23.85
CA LEU A 335 11.52 -10.59 -23.75
C LEU A 335 10.76 -10.60 -22.41
N TYR A 336 11.45 -10.26 -21.31
CA TYR A 336 10.90 -10.17 -19.97
C TYR A 336 11.47 -8.95 -19.20
N ASN A 337 10.60 -8.29 -18.43
CA ASN A 337 10.83 -7.12 -17.58
C ASN A 337 10.10 -7.35 -16.22
N ILE A 338 10.34 -6.59 -15.13
CA ILE A 338 9.84 -6.99 -13.77
C ILE A 338 9.29 -5.79 -12.88
N VAL A 339 7.93 -5.56 -12.71
CA VAL A 339 7.14 -4.47 -11.93
C VAL A 339 5.54 -4.75 -11.64
N TYR A 340 4.73 -4.11 -10.69
CA TYR A 340 3.49 -4.56 -9.81
C TYR A 340 1.90 -4.27 -9.99
N SER A 341 0.97 -5.07 -9.34
CA SER A 341 -0.40 -4.84 -8.66
C SER A 341 -1.87 -5.47 -9.02
N LEU A 342 -3.08 -5.01 -8.50
CA LEU A 342 -4.23 -5.87 -7.96
C LEU A 342 -5.81 -5.56 -8.18
N ASP A 343 -6.71 -6.58 -8.50
CA ASP A 343 -8.10 -6.75 -9.23
C ASP A 343 -9.42 -5.82 -9.20
N TRP A 344 -10.33 -5.89 -10.22
CA TRP A 344 -11.66 -5.18 -10.46
C TRP A 344 -12.96 -5.81 -9.94
N THR A 345 -13.10 -7.14 -9.91
CA THR A 345 -14.44 -7.79 -9.94
C THR A 345 -15.24 -7.77 -8.62
N VAL A 346 -14.71 -7.14 -7.58
CA VAL A 346 -15.07 -7.45 -6.18
C VAL A 346 -16.24 -6.60 -5.67
N PRO A 347 -17.39 -7.20 -5.25
CA PRO A 347 -18.47 -6.45 -4.63
C PRO A 347 -18.04 -5.94 -3.26
N THR A 348 -18.09 -4.62 -3.04
CA THR A 348 -17.53 -3.95 -1.86
C THR A 348 -18.60 -3.20 -1.08
N VAL A 349 -18.50 -3.21 0.26
CA VAL A 349 -19.45 -2.54 1.16
C VAL A 349 -19.02 -1.09 1.34
N LEU A 350 -19.78 -0.18 0.74
CA LEU A 350 -19.49 1.26 0.71
C LEU A 350 -20.65 2.06 1.29
N ILE A 351 -20.36 3.29 1.70
CA ILE A 351 -21.34 4.27 2.14
C ILE A 351 -21.23 5.44 1.17
N ASN A 352 -22.34 5.78 0.51
CA ASN A 352 -22.37 6.86 -0.46
C ASN A 352 -22.37 8.25 0.23
N PRO A 353 -22.22 9.36 -0.52
CA PRO A 353 -22.26 10.73 0.01
C PRO A 353 -23.51 11.08 0.81
N GLU A 354 -24.65 10.46 0.49
CA GLU A 354 -25.92 10.63 1.19
C GLU A 354 -25.96 9.87 2.52
N GLY A 355 -24.91 9.09 2.84
CA GLY A 355 -24.77 8.20 3.99
C GLY A 355 -25.54 6.89 3.87
N HIS A 356 -25.96 6.50 2.66
CA HIS A 356 -26.61 5.21 2.40
C HIS A 356 -25.56 4.12 2.18
N VAL A 357 -25.73 2.97 2.85
CA VAL A 357 -24.92 1.77 2.62
C VAL A 357 -25.32 1.16 1.29
N ILE A 358 -24.33 0.86 0.45
CA ILE A 358 -24.52 0.17 -0.83
C ILE A 358 -23.55 -1.02 -0.94
N ILE A 359 -23.99 -2.04 -1.67
CA ILE A 359 -23.15 -3.15 -2.10
C ILE A 359 -23.13 -3.09 -3.63
N GLU A 360 -21.99 -2.72 -4.19
CA GLU A 360 -21.77 -2.55 -5.63
C GLU A 360 -20.38 -3.12 -6.00
N PRO A 361 -20.15 -3.53 -7.26
CA PRO A 361 -18.81 -3.86 -7.74
C PRO A 361 -17.86 -2.67 -7.55
N ILE A 362 -16.69 -2.89 -6.95
CA ILE A 362 -15.69 -1.84 -6.70
C ILE A 362 -15.32 -1.12 -7.99
N GLY A 363 -15.10 -1.87 -9.08
CA GLY A 363 -14.87 -1.36 -10.43
C GLY A 363 -15.86 -0.26 -10.82
N LYS A 364 -17.17 -0.57 -10.76
CA LYS A 364 -18.25 0.36 -11.10
C LYS A 364 -18.24 1.64 -10.25
N VAL A 365 -17.93 1.56 -8.96
CA VAL A 365 -17.94 2.76 -8.10
C VAL A 365 -16.73 3.64 -8.38
N ILE A 366 -15.56 3.04 -8.53
CA ILE A 366 -14.33 3.76 -8.85
C ILE A 366 -14.38 4.32 -10.27
N ASP A 367 -14.85 3.56 -11.28
CA ASP A 367 -15.03 4.07 -12.64
C ASP A 367 -15.95 5.31 -12.68
N ASN A 368 -17.01 5.33 -11.86
CA ASN A 368 -17.87 6.51 -11.70
C ASN A 368 -17.17 7.66 -10.96
N ALA A 369 -16.31 7.39 -9.99
CA ALA A 369 -15.48 8.40 -9.35
C ALA A 369 -14.47 9.00 -10.37
N MET A 370 -13.75 8.17 -11.13
CA MET A 370 -12.81 8.59 -12.16
C MET A 370 -13.46 9.50 -13.22
N ASN A 371 -14.75 9.26 -13.55
CA ASN A 371 -15.50 10.06 -14.50
C ASN A 371 -16.14 11.35 -13.91
N SER A 372 -16.14 11.54 -12.58
CA SER A 372 -16.93 12.61 -11.93
C SER A 372 -16.21 13.38 -10.82
N GLU A 373 -14.96 13.03 -10.53
CA GLU A 373 -14.06 13.68 -9.56
C GLU A 373 -12.85 14.28 -10.29
N THR A 374 -12.04 15.06 -9.57
CA THR A 374 -10.70 15.40 -10.06
C THR A 374 -9.83 14.15 -10.06
N THR A 375 -9.40 13.73 -11.24
CA THR A 375 -8.49 12.59 -11.43
C THR A 375 -7.05 13.03 -11.57
N THR A 376 -6.16 12.25 -10.97
CA THR A 376 -4.71 12.33 -11.16
C THR A 376 -4.21 10.98 -11.63
N THR A 377 -3.59 10.95 -12.80
CA THR A 377 -2.95 9.75 -13.36
C THR A 377 -1.47 9.75 -12.96
N ASP A 378 -1.00 8.65 -12.37
CA ASP A 378 0.32 8.53 -11.74
C ASP A 378 1.06 7.29 -12.26
N GLY A 379 1.55 7.39 -13.50
CA GLY A 379 1.94 6.25 -14.31
C GLY A 379 0.70 5.51 -14.82
N PHE A 380 0.64 4.19 -14.64
CA PHE A 380 -0.51 3.38 -15.02
C PHE A 380 -1.61 3.31 -13.93
N VAL A 381 -1.39 3.91 -12.76
CA VAL A 381 -2.41 4.00 -11.70
C VAL A 381 -3.18 5.31 -11.85
N GLU A 382 -4.48 5.22 -12.06
CA GLU A 382 -5.40 6.36 -12.00
C GLU A 382 -5.94 6.48 -10.58
N ARG A 383 -5.94 7.71 -10.05
CA ARG A 383 -6.50 8.05 -8.74
C ARG A 383 -7.59 9.10 -8.89
N ALA A 384 -8.71 8.91 -8.20
CA ALA A 384 -9.74 9.93 -8.03
C ALA A 384 -9.80 10.36 -6.56
N GLU A 385 -9.78 11.67 -6.32
CA GLU A 385 -10.05 12.22 -4.99
C GLU A 385 -11.49 11.96 -4.58
N ASN A 386 -11.73 11.82 -3.27
CA ASN A 386 -13.08 11.60 -2.74
C ASN A 386 -13.78 12.92 -2.35
N SER A 387 -13.93 13.86 -3.28
CA SER A 387 -14.51 15.18 -2.97
C SER A 387 -15.98 15.08 -2.52
N LYS A 388 -16.71 14.06 -2.98
CA LYS A 388 -18.10 13.79 -2.59
C LYS A 388 -18.25 13.11 -1.21
N GLY A 389 -17.17 12.70 -0.54
CA GLY A 389 -17.23 12.21 0.85
C GLY A 389 -17.81 10.80 1.04
N TRP A 390 -17.54 9.89 0.11
CA TRP A 390 -17.79 8.45 0.29
C TRP A 390 -17.05 7.88 1.51
N LYS A 391 -17.60 6.83 2.11
CA LYS A 391 -16.98 6.10 3.23
C LYS A 391 -16.99 4.60 2.94
N ALA A 392 -16.18 3.84 3.67
CA ALA A 392 -16.17 2.38 3.65
C ALA A 392 -16.21 1.83 5.07
N VAL A 393 -16.43 0.51 5.19
CA VAL A 393 -16.35 -0.19 6.48
C VAL A 393 -14.96 -0.81 6.61
N ALA A 394 -14.23 -0.43 7.65
CA ALA A 394 -12.90 -0.95 7.99
C ALA A 394 -12.87 -1.40 9.46
N PHE A 395 -11.98 -2.32 9.83
CA PHE A 395 -11.69 -2.56 11.24
C PHE A 395 -10.54 -1.66 11.70
N ASN A 396 -10.66 -1.08 12.89
CA ASN A 396 -9.61 -0.30 13.53
C ASN A 396 -8.52 -1.24 14.08
N PRO A 397 -7.25 -1.19 13.61
CA PRO A 397 -6.24 -2.16 14.01
C PRO A 397 -5.89 -2.20 15.51
N SER A 398 -6.23 -1.17 16.29
CA SER A 398 -5.97 -1.17 17.76
C SER A 398 -7.15 -1.66 18.60
N THR A 399 -8.38 -1.38 18.16
CA THR A 399 -9.60 -1.73 18.93
C THR A 399 -10.23 -3.02 18.43
N LEU A 400 -9.86 -3.47 17.22
CA LEU A 400 -10.45 -4.56 16.47
C LEU A 400 -11.97 -4.41 16.29
N LYS A 401 -12.48 -3.17 16.28
CA LYS A 401 -13.89 -2.84 16.02
C LYS A 401 -14.06 -2.38 14.58
N ALA A 402 -15.21 -2.68 13.99
CA ALA A 402 -15.60 -2.17 12.68
C ALA A 402 -16.12 -0.74 12.84
N GLU A 403 -15.62 0.17 12.01
CA GLU A 403 -15.93 1.59 12.02
C GLU A 403 -16.24 2.05 10.58
N ILE A 404 -17.07 3.09 10.44
CA ILE A 404 -17.35 3.72 9.14
C ILE A 404 -16.35 4.86 8.96
N VAL A 405 -15.52 4.77 7.92
CA VAL A 405 -14.34 5.61 7.74
C VAL A 405 -14.31 6.23 6.35
N PRO A 406 -13.93 7.52 6.20
CA PRO A 406 -13.88 8.17 4.90
C PRO A 406 -12.86 7.47 4.00
N ILE A 407 -13.19 7.33 2.71
CA ILE A 407 -12.22 6.88 1.71
C ILE A 407 -11.30 8.07 1.40
N THR A 408 -9.99 7.89 1.45
CA THR A 408 -9.03 8.94 1.12
C THR A 408 -8.93 9.15 -0.39
N SER A 409 -8.82 8.05 -1.16
CA SER A 409 -8.82 8.09 -2.62
C SER A 409 -9.28 6.76 -3.23
N PHE A 410 -9.93 6.83 -4.38
CA PHE A 410 -10.23 5.68 -5.22
C PHE A 410 -9.08 5.41 -6.20
N MET A 411 -8.73 4.15 -6.44
CA MET A 411 -7.59 3.78 -7.28
C MET A 411 -7.99 2.71 -8.29
N ARG A 412 -7.54 2.86 -9.55
CA ARG A 412 -7.57 1.78 -10.56
C ARG A 412 -6.28 1.71 -11.35
N HIS A 413 -5.92 0.54 -11.86
CA HIS A 413 -4.74 0.35 -12.73
C HIS A 413 -4.89 -0.92 -13.60
N PRO A 414 -4.04 -1.27 -14.61
CA PRO A 414 -4.27 -2.44 -15.47
C PRO A 414 -3.93 -3.79 -14.83
N ILE A 415 -4.50 -4.88 -15.37
CA ILE A 415 -4.26 -6.26 -14.88
C ILE A 415 -2.91 -6.79 -15.38
N ASN A 416 -2.07 -7.28 -14.47
CA ASN A 416 -0.76 -7.86 -14.76
C ASN A 416 -0.45 -9.17 -14.01
N GLU A 417 -1.31 -9.62 -13.09
CA GLU A 417 -1.13 -10.88 -12.35
C GLU A 417 -2.42 -11.71 -12.22
N LYS A 418 -2.27 -12.98 -11.87
CA LYS A 418 -3.37 -13.98 -11.78
C LYS A 418 -4.38 -13.62 -10.70
N LEU A 419 -5.67 -13.78 -11.00
CA LEU A 419 -6.74 -13.66 -10.01
C LEU A 419 -6.93 -14.99 -9.28
N TYR A 420 -7.29 -14.92 -8.00
CA TYR A 420 -7.71 -16.04 -7.18
C TYR A 420 -9.05 -15.77 -6.50
N ARG A 421 -9.97 -16.71 -6.71
CA ARG A 421 -11.26 -16.82 -6.04
C ARG A 421 -11.07 -17.63 -4.76
N ILE A 422 -11.14 -16.97 -3.61
CA ILE A 422 -11.10 -17.61 -2.30
C ILE A 422 -12.53 -18.00 -1.90
N ARG A 423 -12.78 -19.29 -1.67
CA ARG A 423 -14.07 -19.78 -1.14
C ARG A 423 -13.90 -20.34 0.27
N THR A 424 -14.89 -20.09 1.13
CA THR A 424 -14.84 -20.49 2.54
C THR A 424 -15.99 -21.40 2.97
N SER A 425 -15.87 -22.03 4.14
CA SER A 425 -16.84 -22.96 4.71
C SER A 425 -18.15 -22.32 5.16
N GLY A 426 -18.24 -20.99 5.14
CA GLY A 426 -19.47 -20.24 5.33
C GLY A 426 -20.05 -19.71 4.01
N GLY A 427 -19.60 -20.23 2.86
CA GLY A 427 -19.95 -19.74 1.51
C GLY A 427 -19.55 -18.29 1.23
N LYS A 428 -18.72 -17.70 2.09
CA LYS A 428 -18.11 -16.39 1.84
C LYS A 428 -17.09 -16.57 0.72
N GLU A 429 -17.18 -15.72 -0.29
CA GLU A 429 -16.32 -15.72 -1.48
C GLU A 429 -15.78 -14.30 -1.71
N THR A 430 -14.52 -14.20 -2.12
CA THR A 430 -13.96 -12.98 -2.72
C THR A 430 -13.04 -13.36 -3.88
N ILE A 431 -12.91 -12.46 -4.85
CA ILE A 431 -11.92 -12.57 -5.92
C ILE A 431 -10.90 -11.47 -5.66
N VAL A 432 -9.63 -11.86 -5.52
CA VAL A 432 -8.51 -10.93 -5.34
C VAL A 432 -7.30 -11.51 -6.05
N THR A 433 -6.34 -10.69 -6.37
CA THR A 433 -5.13 -11.07 -7.15
C THR A 433 -4.09 -11.72 -6.25
N ALA A 434 -3.14 -12.46 -6.85
CA ALA A 434 -2.18 -13.32 -6.16
C ALA A 434 -1.42 -12.62 -5.01
N SER A 435 -0.99 -11.38 -5.20
CA SER A 435 -0.23 -10.61 -4.22
C SER A 435 -1.07 -9.73 -3.28
N HIS A 436 -2.40 -9.71 -3.43
CA HIS A 436 -3.31 -8.99 -2.52
C HIS A 436 -3.43 -9.69 -1.17
N ASN A 437 -3.46 -8.91 -0.09
CA ASN A 437 -3.45 -9.43 1.26
C ASN A 437 -4.88 -9.57 1.83
N VAL A 438 -5.13 -10.69 2.50
CA VAL A 438 -6.27 -10.88 3.40
C VAL A 438 -5.77 -11.03 4.83
N PHE A 439 -6.64 -10.84 5.82
CA PHE A 439 -6.25 -10.97 7.22
C PHE A 439 -6.52 -12.39 7.77
N GLN A 440 -5.58 -12.89 8.56
CA GLN A 440 -5.73 -14.04 9.48
C GLN A 440 -5.58 -13.53 10.93
N VAL A 441 -5.78 -14.39 11.94
CA VAL A 441 -5.38 -14.11 13.34
C VAL A 441 -4.61 -15.32 13.87
N VAL A 442 -3.46 -15.08 14.48
CA VAL A 442 -2.57 -16.10 15.03
C VAL A 442 -2.01 -15.63 16.37
N ASN A 443 -2.18 -16.44 17.43
CA ASN A 443 -1.68 -16.20 18.78
C ASN A 443 -2.17 -14.89 19.45
N GLY A 444 -3.37 -14.42 19.12
CA GLY A 444 -3.95 -13.16 19.61
C GLY A 444 -3.67 -11.94 18.71
N GLU A 445 -2.75 -12.06 17.76
CA GLU A 445 -2.36 -11.02 16.80
C GLU A 445 -3.12 -11.22 15.49
N VAL A 446 -3.66 -10.15 14.89
CA VAL A 446 -4.05 -10.16 13.46
C VAL A 446 -2.79 -10.45 12.62
N LYS A 447 -2.88 -10.95 11.38
CA LYS A 447 -1.75 -11.05 10.43
C LYS A 447 -2.22 -10.80 9.00
N SER A 448 -1.46 -10.00 8.25
CA SER A 448 -1.66 -9.80 6.80
C SER A 448 -1.03 -10.95 6.03
N VAL A 449 -1.75 -11.57 5.09
CA VAL A 449 -1.29 -12.76 4.34
C VAL A 449 -1.67 -12.64 2.87
N LYS A 450 -0.70 -12.78 1.96
CA LYS A 450 -0.91 -12.74 0.50
C LYS A 450 -1.78 -13.91 0.06
N THR A 451 -2.68 -13.65 -0.88
CA THR A 451 -3.66 -14.64 -1.36
C THR A 451 -3.02 -15.91 -1.90
N LYS A 452 -1.90 -15.79 -2.62
CA LYS A 452 -1.13 -16.94 -3.12
C LYS A 452 -0.49 -17.83 -2.04
N ASP A 453 -0.31 -17.30 -0.82
CA ASP A 453 0.34 -18.02 0.29
C ASP A 453 -0.68 -18.72 1.20
N LEU A 454 -1.98 -18.40 1.06
CA LEU A 454 -3.08 -19.02 1.78
C LEU A 454 -3.25 -20.50 1.43
N LYS A 455 -3.78 -21.29 2.37
CA LYS A 455 -4.04 -22.72 2.15
C LYS A 455 -5.48 -23.13 2.51
N PRO A 456 -6.10 -24.05 1.74
CA PRO A 456 -7.29 -24.75 2.18
C PRO A 456 -7.08 -25.36 3.57
N GLY A 457 -7.97 -25.04 4.51
CA GLY A 457 -7.79 -25.41 5.91
C GLY A 457 -7.61 -24.23 6.88
N GLU A 458 -7.00 -23.14 6.42
CA GLU A 458 -6.70 -21.96 7.23
C GLU A 458 -7.94 -21.07 7.47
N PHE A 459 -7.85 -20.10 8.38
CA PHE A 459 -8.96 -19.20 8.74
C PHE A 459 -8.65 -17.75 8.41
N ILE A 460 -9.52 -17.11 7.63
CA ILE A 460 -9.45 -15.69 7.31
C ILE A 460 -10.49 -14.88 8.10
N VAL A 461 -10.22 -13.59 8.24
CA VAL A 461 -11.01 -12.63 9.01
C VAL A 461 -12.11 -12.02 8.16
N THR A 462 -13.30 -11.97 8.74
CA THR A 462 -14.53 -11.47 8.11
C THR A 462 -15.33 -10.65 9.14
N ALA A 463 -16.27 -9.82 8.71
CA ALA A 463 -17.10 -9.07 9.65
C ALA A 463 -18.10 -9.99 10.38
N LYS A 464 -18.11 -9.87 11.71
CA LYS A 464 -19.17 -10.34 12.63
C LYS A 464 -20.31 -9.33 12.71
N HIS A 465 -19.96 -8.05 12.72
CA HIS A 465 -20.88 -6.93 12.80
C HIS A 465 -20.47 -5.85 11.80
N VAL A 466 -21.46 -5.24 11.14
CA VAL A 466 -21.24 -4.12 10.23
C VAL A 466 -21.95 -2.87 10.81
N PRO A 467 -21.21 -1.80 11.13
CA PRO A 467 -21.79 -0.56 11.62
C PRO A 467 -22.57 0.15 10.50
N VAL A 468 -23.64 0.84 10.87
CA VAL A 468 -24.49 1.61 9.96
C VAL A 468 -24.94 2.90 10.65
N GLU A 469 -24.83 4.04 9.96
CA GLU A 469 -25.47 5.29 10.37
C GLU A 469 -26.99 5.17 10.15
N GLU A 470 -27.76 5.08 11.23
CA GLU A 470 -29.22 4.99 11.15
C GLU A 470 -29.84 6.32 10.71
N LYS A 471 -30.82 6.26 9.79
CA LYS A 471 -31.51 7.43 9.22
C LYS A 471 -33.01 7.21 9.20
N GLU A 472 -33.80 8.28 9.37
CA GLU A 472 -35.24 8.19 9.12
C GLU A 472 -35.49 7.75 7.66
N PRO A 473 -36.26 6.68 7.41
CA PRO A 473 -36.46 6.16 6.07
C PRO A 473 -37.54 6.97 5.35
N ILE A 474 -37.18 8.19 4.95
CA ILE A 474 -38.04 9.10 4.19
C ILE A 474 -37.57 9.12 2.74
N VAL A 475 -38.48 8.83 1.82
CA VAL A 475 -38.25 8.82 0.37
C VAL A 475 -38.92 10.05 -0.22
N ASP A 476 -38.15 10.91 -0.87
CA ASP A 476 -38.69 12.03 -1.64
C ASP A 476 -39.26 11.53 -2.97
N LEU A 477 -40.57 11.67 -3.14
CA LEU A 477 -41.28 11.31 -4.36
C LEU A 477 -41.40 12.49 -5.34
N THR A 478 -41.03 13.70 -4.93
CA THR A 478 -41.12 14.94 -5.72
C THR A 478 -40.42 14.87 -7.10
N PRO A 479 -39.24 14.20 -7.26
CA PRO A 479 -38.64 13.99 -8.58
C PRO A 479 -39.55 13.22 -9.55
N TYR A 480 -40.39 12.33 -9.03
CA TYR A 480 -41.28 11.43 -9.80
C TYR A 480 -42.70 11.98 -9.96
N LYS A 481 -42.90 13.31 -9.81
CA LYS A 481 -44.22 13.98 -9.90
C LYS A 481 -44.93 13.87 -11.25
N HIS A 482 -44.26 13.34 -12.28
CA HIS A 482 -44.82 13.12 -13.62
C HIS A 482 -45.34 11.68 -13.79
N GLU A 483 -44.78 10.74 -13.03
CA GLU A 483 -45.08 9.30 -13.04
C GLU A 483 -46.02 8.90 -11.88
N LEU A 484 -45.87 9.55 -10.72
CA LEU A 484 -46.67 9.37 -9.51
C LEU A 484 -47.62 10.55 -9.29
N ARG A 485 -48.81 10.27 -8.73
CA ARG A 485 -49.73 11.32 -8.26
C ARG A 485 -49.32 11.67 -6.84
N LEU A 486 -48.79 12.88 -6.65
CA LEU A 486 -48.41 13.38 -5.34
C LEU A 486 -49.54 14.21 -4.72
N GLN A 487 -49.62 14.20 -3.40
CA GLN A 487 -50.37 15.17 -2.63
C GLN A 487 -49.62 16.50 -2.68
N HIS A 488 -50.28 17.54 -3.15
CA HIS A 488 -49.71 18.90 -3.15
C HIS A 488 -50.06 19.60 -1.85
N ALA A 489 -49.06 20.21 -1.23
CA ALA A 489 -49.31 21.15 -0.14
C ALA A 489 -50.12 22.34 -0.67
N GLU A 490 -50.98 22.94 0.15
CA GLU A 490 -51.82 24.08 -0.28
C GLU A 490 -50.98 25.24 -0.86
N GLY A 491 -49.76 25.44 -0.34
CA GLY A 491 -48.80 26.41 -0.87
C GLY A 491 -48.36 26.13 -2.32
N GLU A 492 -48.12 24.87 -2.69
CA GLU A 492 -47.78 24.49 -4.06
C GLU A 492 -48.97 24.68 -5.00
N ILE A 493 -50.18 24.33 -4.57
CA ILE A 493 -51.40 24.56 -5.36
C ILE A 493 -51.55 26.06 -5.62
N ARG A 494 -51.34 26.89 -4.59
CA ARG A 494 -51.40 28.36 -4.67
C ARG A 494 -50.34 28.94 -5.61
N GLN A 495 -49.11 28.41 -5.59
CA GLN A 495 -48.02 28.85 -6.47
C GLN A 495 -48.24 28.41 -7.93
N ASN A 496 -48.61 27.15 -8.18
CA ASN A 496 -48.97 26.68 -9.53
C ASN A 496 -50.13 27.50 -10.12
N LEU A 497 -51.17 27.80 -9.31
CA LEU A 497 -52.27 28.67 -9.74
C LEU A 497 -51.84 30.11 -10.00
N TYR A 498 -50.85 30.63 -9.28
CA TYR A 498 -50.27 31.95 -9.54
C TYR A 498 -49.52 31.99 -10.88
N GLU A 499 -48.67 31.01 -11.17
CA GLU A 499 -47.96 30.89 -12.45
C GLU A 499 -48.90 30.68 -13.65
N ILE A 500 -50.01 29.98 -13.43
CA ILE A 500 -51.06 29.76 -14.44
C ILE A 500 -51.94 31.00 -14.65
N LYS A 501 -52.04 31.90 -13.66
CA LYS A 501 -52.83 33.14 -13.75
C LYS A 501 -52.42 34.00 -14.94
N GLU A 502 -51.13 34.26 -15.09
CA GLU A 502 -50.58 35.06 -16.19
C GLU A 502 -50.84 34.41 -17.56
N ARG A 503 -50.70 33.07 -17.65
CA ARG A 503 -50.98 32.32 -18.89
C ARG A 503 -52.47 32.30 -19.22
N ALA A 504 -53.35 32.21 -18.22
CA ALA A 504 -54.80 32.25 -18.40
C ALA A 504 -55.28 33.63 -18.85
N LEU A 505 -54.69 34.71 -18.29
CA LEU A 505 -54.92 36.09 -18.74
C LEU A 505 -54.49 36.30 -20.20
N ALA A 506 -53.31 35.80 -20.58
CA ALA A 506 -52.79 35.94 -21.94
C ALA A 506 -53.57 35.11 -22.99
N LEU A 507 -53.97 33.88 -22.67
CA LEU A 507 -54.62 32.96 -23.62
C LEU A 507 -56.15 33.05 -23.64
N PHE A 508 -56.78 33.53 -22.56
CA PHE A 508 -58.24 33.56 -22.41
C PHE A 508 -58.73 34.86 -21.72
N PRO A 509 -58.35 36.07 -22.20
CA PRO A 509 -58.57 37.32 -21.48
C PRO A 509 -60.02 37.55 -21.03
N GLU A 510 -61.02 37.27 -21.88
CA GLU A 510 -62.44 37.45 -21.55
C GLU A 510 -63.03 36.39 -20.59
N ASN A 511 -62.33 35.27 -20.35
CA ASN A 511 -62.86 34.13 -19.58
C ASN A 511 -61.88 33.62 -18.50
N HIS A 512 -60.81 34.37 -18.22
CA HIS A 512 -59.67 33.92 -17.41
C HIS A 512 -60.07 33.47 -15.99
N GLU A 513 -61.02 34.15 -15.32
CA GLU A 513 -61.50 33.74 -14.00
C GLU A 513 -62.16 32.36 -14.01
N ARG A 514 -62.99 32.08 -15.02
CA ARG A 514 -63.66 30.77 -15.19
C ARG A 514 -62.65 29.67 -15.50
N VAL A 515 -61.65 30.00 -16.32
CA VAL A 515 -60.53 29.12 -16.66
C VAL A 515 -59.67 28.80 -15.43
N LEU A 516 -59.41 29.79 -14.57
CA LEU A 516 -58.69 29.62 -13.30
C LEU A 516 -59.51 28.83 -12.27
N ALA A 517 -60.83 29.00 -12.24
CA ALA A 517 -61.71 28.16 -11.44
C ALA A 517 -61.65 26.69 -11.89
N TRP A 518 -61.64 26.41 -13.20
CA TRP A 518 -61.45 25.05 -13.71
C TRP A 518 -60.07 24.48 -13.40
N ALA A 519 -59.01 25.28 -13.52
CA ALA A 519 -57.66 24.86 -13.12
C ALA A 519 -57.59 24.52 -11.62
N SER A 520 -58.13 25.40 -10.76
CA SER A 520 -58.20 25.20 -9.31
C SER A 520 -59.01 23.97 -8.94
N GLU A 521 -60.18 23.78 -9.53
CA GLU A 521 -60.99 22.57 -9.33
C GLU A 521 -60.26 21.29 -9.79
N HIS A 522 -59.50 21.37 -10.88
CA HIS A 522 -58.70 20.24 -11.37
C HIS A 522 -57.53 19.90 -10.44
N TYR A 523 -56.83 20.90 -9.92
CA TYR A 523 -55.81 20.73 -8.87
C TYR A 523 -56.41 20.22 -7.55
N SER A 524 -57.63 20.63 -7.22
CA SER A 524 -58.37 20.13 -6.04
C SER A 524 -58.86 18.69 -6.18
N GLY A 525 -58.84 18.12 -7.40
CA GLY A 525 -59.13 16.69 -7.62
C GLY A 525 -60.30 16.35 -8.55
N LEU A 526 -60.95 17.31 -9.20
CA LEU A 526 -62.12 17.06 -10.07
C LEU A 526 -61.74 16.72 -11.52
N PHE A 527 -62.31 15.65 -12.08
CA PHE A 527 -62.11 15.26 -13.48
C PHE A 527 -62.75 16.26 -14.45
N THR A 528 -62.21 16.33 -15.67
CA THR A 528 -62.72 17.21 -16.75
C THR A 528 -64.21 17.04 -17.04
N HIS A 529 -64.78 15.85 -16.80
CA HIS A 529 -66.21 15.60 -16.95
C HIS A 529 -67.05 16.08 -15.74
N GLU A 530 -66.49 16.07 -14.53
CA GLU A 530 -67.14 16.57 -13.31
C GLU A 530 -67.16 18.10 -13.28
N ILE A 531 -66.03 18.74 -13.59
CA ILE A 531 -65.93 20.19 -13.79
C ILE A 531 -66.93 20.61 -14.89
N ALA A 532 -66.97 19.88 -16.01
CA ALA A 532 -67.91 20.19 -17.08
C ALA A 532 -69.39 20.06 -16.66
N LYS A 533 -69.72 19.03 -15.86
CA LYS A 533 -71.07 18.85 -15.29
C LYS A 533 -71.42 19.99 -14.31
N LYS A 534 -70.50 20.37 -13.43
CA LYS A 534 -70.65 21.47 -12.45
C LYS A 534 -70.86 22.82 -13.15
N HIS A 535 -70.06 23.11 -14.17
CA HIS A 535 -70.06 24.38 -14.91
C HIS A 535 -70.99 24.40 -16.13
N LYS A 536 -71.80 23.34 -16.34
CA LYS A 536 -72.76 23.16 -17.44
C LYS A 536 -72.14 23.38 -18.84
N VAL A 537 -70.94 22.86 -19.06
CA VAL A 537 -70.22 22.92 -20.35
C VAL A 537 -69.92 21.52 -20.89
N ARG A 538 -69.43 21.44 -22.13
CA ARG A 538 -68.96 20.17 -22.72
C ARG A 538 -67.59 19.80 -22.14
N ALA A 539 -67.40 18.54 -21.72
CA ALA A 539 -66.12 18.04 -21.19
C ALA A 539 -64.92 18.24 -22.14
N ARG A 540 -65.18 18.30 -23.45
CA ARG A 540 -64.18 18.65 -24.47
C ARG A 540 -63.63 20.08 -24.30
N ALA A 541 -64.48 21.06 -23.96
CA ALA A 541 -64.05 22.45 -23.79
C ALA A 541 -63.11 22.59 -22.58
N VAL A 542 -63.49 22.02 -21.43
CA VAL A 542 -62.63 22.00 -20.22
C VAL A 542 -61.29 21.34 -20.52
N ARG A 543 -61.28 20.22 -21.26
CA ARG A 543 -60.07 19.51 -21.66
C ARG A 543 -59.15 20.35 -22.56
N GLU A 544 -59.68 20.94 -23.63
CA GLU A 544 -58.91 21.78 -24.56
C GLU A 544 -58.36 23.04 -23.87
N THR A 545 -59.08 23.60 -22.89
CA THR A 545 -58.61 24.70 -22.05
C THR A 545 -57.45 24.29 -21.15
N LEU A 546 -57.54 23.17 -20.42
CA LEU A 546 -56.47 22.69 -19.54
C LEU A 546 -55.21 22.30 -20.32
N ASP A 547 -55.38 21.66 -21.48
CA ASP A 547 -54.28 21.32 -22.41
C ASP A 547 -53.52 22.58 -22.87
N LYS A 548 -54.25 23.64 -23.25
CA LYS A 548 -53.64 24.93 -23.66
C LYS A 548 -52.88 25.65 -22.55
N LEU A 549 -53.20 25.38 -21.28
CA LEU A 549 -52.46 25.89 -20.12
C LEU A 549 -51.25 25.03 -19.74
N GLY A 550 -51.06 23.88 -20.39
CA GLY A 550 -50.03 22.90 -20.02
C GLY A 550 -50.36 22.10 -18.76
N ILE A 551 -51.63 22.04 -18.35
CA ILE A 551 -52.06 21.33 -17.14
C ILE A 551 -52.31 19.85 -17.49
N SER A 552 -51.70 18.94 -16.72
CA SER A 552 -51.84 17.49 -16.93
C SER A 552 -53.30 17.05 -16.82
N ARG A 553 -53.75 16.21 -17.77
CA ARG A 553 -55.15 15.80 -17.98
C ARG A 553 -55.82 14.99 -16.85
N HIS A 554 -55.07 14.59 -15.83
CA HIS A 554 -55.55 13.72 -14.75
C HIS A 554 -55.61 14.50 -13.42
N PRO A 555 -56.79 14.64 -12.81
CA PRO A 555 -56.92 15.36 -11.55
C PRO A 555 -56.31 14.57 -10.39
N ARG A 556 -55.84 15.30 -9.37
CA ARG A 556 -54.96 14.77 -8.34
C ARG A 556 -55.67 14.33 -7.04
N ARG A 557 -56.75 13.55 -7.12
CA ARG A 557 -57.39 12.91 -5.93
C ARG A 557 -57.74 11.43 -6.03
N GLY A 558 -57.28 10.72 -7.06
CA GLY A 558 -57.33 9.25 -7.07
C GLY A 558 -56.05 8.63 -6.52
N HIS A 559 -56.01 8.35 -5.22
CA HIS A 559 -54.87 7.74 -4.48
C HIS A 559 -53.55 8.50 -4.67
N SER A 560 -53.49 9.74 -4.19
CA SER A 560 -52.24 10.52 -4.22
C SER A 560 -51.32 10.12 -3.07
N LEU A 561 -50.07 9.80 -3.37
CA LEU A 561 -49.01 9.51 -2.40
C LEU A 561 -48.50 10.82 -1.75
N PRO A 562 -48.01 10.80 -0.49
CA PRO A 562 -47.35 11.97 0.09
C PRO A 562 -46.09 12.32 -0.70
N SER A 563 -45.75 13.61 -0.85
CA SER A 563 -44.51 14.03 -1.53
C SER A 563 -43.24 13.51 -0.84
N LYS A 564 -43.29 13.32 0.49
CA LYS A 564 -42.29 12.61 1.27
C LYS A 564 -42.92 11.37 1.90
N LEU A 565 -42.56 10.19 1.41
CA LEU A 565 -43.06 8.91 1.92
C LEU A 565 -42.14 8.41 3.04
N LYS A 566 -42.64 8.40 4.28
CA LYS A 566 -41.96 7.75 5.40
C LYS A 566 -42.28 6.25 5.39
N ILE A 567 -41.25 5.40 5.40
CA ILE A 567 -41.43 3.97 5.58
C ILE A 567 -41.74 3.70 7.06
N THR A 568 -42.99 3.37 7.35
CA THR A 568 -43.45 2.94 8.68
C THR A 568 -43.07 1.47 8.93
N PRO A 569 -43.09 0.99 10.19
CA PRO A 569 -42.82 -0.42 10.49
C PRO A 569 -43.76 -1.35 9.69
N LYS A 570 -45.05 -0.99 9.60
CA LYS A 570 -46.04 -1.70 8.78
C LYS A 570 -45.68 -1.72 7.29
N LEU A 571 -45.31 -0.57 6.72
CA LEU A 571 -44.94 -0.51 5.30
C LEU A 571 -43.65 -1.30 5.03
N ALA A 572 -42.71 -1.33 5.98
CA ALA A 572 -41.51 -2.18 5.90
C ALA A 572 -41.86 -3.67 5.90
N ARG A 573 -42.80 -4.12 6.75
CA ARG A 573 -43.32 -5.50 6.71
C ARG A 573 -43.93 -5.86 5.36
N PHE A 574 -44.76 -4.98 4.78
CA PHE A 574 -45.26 -5.19 3.42
C PHE A 574 -44.13 -5.27 2.38
N LEU A 575 -43.09 -4.44 2.49
CA LEU A 575 -41.93 -4.52 1.59
C LEU A 575 -41.20 -5.86 1.75
N GLY A 576 -41.15 -6.42 2.96
CA GLY A 576 -40.67 -7.78 3.22
C GLY A 576 -41.48 -8.83 2.44
N TYR A 577 -42.82 -8.84 2.59
CA TYR A 577 -43.71 -9.73 1.83
C TYR A 577 -43.56 -9.56 0.32
N PHE A 578 -43.42 -8.31 -0.17
CA PHE A 578 -43.22 -8.04 -1.60
C PHE A 578 -41.86 -8.52 -2.11
N VAL A 579 -40.80 -8.46 -1.31
CA VAL A 579 -39.48 -8.94 -1.71
C VAL A 579 -39.43 -10.47 -1.74
N ALA A 580 -40.11 -11.14 -0.79
CA ALA A 580 -40.26 -12.60 -0.74
C ALA A 580 -41.18 -13.14 -1.85
N GLU A 581 -42.48 -12.80 -1.79
CA GLU A 581 -43.56 -13.46 -2.55
C GLU A 581 -44.20 -12.54 -3.61
N GLY A 582 -43.66 -11.32 -3.77
CA GLY A 582 -44.25 -10.30 -4.61
C GLY A 582 -43.82 -10.38 -6.07
N SER A 583 -44.78 -10.20 -6.98
CA SER A 583 -44.56 -9.98 -8.41
C SER A 583 -45.20 -8.66 -8.86
N SER A 584 -44.60 -8.02 -9.85
CA SER A 584 -45.04 -6.73 -10.40
C SER A 584 -45.06 -6.80 -11.92
N GLY A 585 -46.19 -6.47 -12.53
CA GLY A 585 -46.31 -6.44 -13.99
C GLY A 585 -47.69 -5.99 -14.47
N ARG A 586 -47.72 -5.37 -15.65
CA ARG A 586 -48.93 -4.94 -16.37
C ARG A 586 -49.80 -3.94 -15.58
N ASN A 587 -49.21 -2.99 -14.85
CA ASN A 587 -49.93 -2.03 -13.98
C ASN A 587 -50.56 -2.66 -12.73
N ALA A 588 -50.07 -3.82 -12.30
CA ALA A 588 -50.52 -4.51 -11.11
C ALA A 588 -49.36 -5.07 -10.27
N VAL A 589 -49.61 -5.17 -8.96
CA VAL A 589 -48.75 -5.81 -7.97
C VAL A 589 -49.52 -6.98 -7.38
N ARG A 590 -48.84 -8.12 -7.18
CA ARG A 590 -49.42 -9.35 -6.65
C ARG A 590 -48.50 -9.92 -5.58
N ILE A 591 -49.05 -10.24 -4.41
CA ILE A 591 -48.41 -11.11 -3.41
C ILE A 591 -49.11 -12.45 -3.47
N SER A 592 -48.36 -13.55 -3.56
CA SER A 592 -48.92 -14.92 -3.63
C SER A 592 -48.59 -15.67 -2.33
N ASN A 593 -49.57 -16.14 -1.57
CA ASN A 593 -49.30 -16.96 -0.39
C ASN A 593 -50.50 -17.87 -0.03
N TYR A 594 -50.22 -19.03 0.57
CA TYR A 594 -51.26 -19.94 1.06
C TYR A 594 -51.85 -19.49 2.40
N ASP A 595 -51.09 -18.72 3.20
CA ASP A 595 -51.61 -18.12 4.42
C ASP A 595 -52.44 -16.87 4.11
N ARG A 596 -53.74 -16.95 4.42
CA ARG A 596 -54.67 -15.86 4.20
C ARG A 596 -54.41 -14.66 5.13
N GLN A 597 -53.83 -14.86 6.31
CA GLN A 597 -53.53 -13.77 7.24
C GLN A 597 -52.49 -12.81 6.63
N ILE A 598 -51.46 -13.34 5.96
CA ILE A 598 -50.45 -12.55 5.23
C ILE A 598 -51.11 -11.74 4.10
N LEU A 599 -52.06 -12.33 3.36
CA LEU A 599 -52.75 -11.64 2.26
C LEU A 599 -53.69 -10.52 2.76
N ASP A 600 -54.42 -10.78 3.85
CA ASP A 600 -55.29 -9.79 4.49
C ASP A 600 -54.44 -8.66 5.12
N ASP A 601 -53.30 -8.95 5.77
CA ASP A 601 -52.37 -7.94 6.30
C ASP A 601 -51.77 -7.08 5.18
N CYS A 602 -51.32 -7.68 4.06
CA CYS A 602 -50.85 -6.94 2.88
C CYS A 602 -51.88 -5.91 2.39
N ILE A 603 -53.16 -6.31 2.29
CA ILE A 603 -54.23 -5.41 1.85
C ILE A 603 -54.49 -4.32 2.89
N ASN A 604 -54.53 -4.67 4.17
CA ASN A 604 -54.77 -3.72 5.25
C ASN A 604 -53.65 -2.68 5.36
N ILE A 605 -52.37 -3.09 5.25
CA ILE A 605 -51.23 -2.18 5.22
C ILE A 605 -51.32 -1.24 4.02
N ILE A 606 -51.46 -1.74 2.80
CA ILE A 606 -51.46 -0.89 1.60
C ILE A 606 -52.68 0.03 1.54
N LYS A 607 -53.84 -0.40 2.06
CA LYS A 607 -55.02 0.45 2.23
C LYS A 607 -54.82 1.54 3.29
N THR A 608 -54.12 1.24 4.38
CA THR A 608 -53.89 2.19 5.49
C THR A 608 -52.78 3.19 5.19
N GLU A 609 -51.61 2.70 4.75
CA GLU A 609 -50.39 3.50 4.57
C GLU A 609 -50.39 4.28 3.25
N LEU A 610 -50.93 3.70 2.17
CA LEU A 610 -50.91 4.30 0.82
C LEU A 610 -52.30 4.61 0.26
N GLY A 611 -53.38 4.25 0.96
CA GLY A 611 -54.76 4.49 0.51
C GLY A 611 -55.19 3.65 -0.69
N ILE A 612 -54.42 2.62 -1.11
CA ILE A 612 -54.67 1.84 -2.33
C ILE A 612 -55.47 0.58 -1.99
N GLU A 613 -56.56 0.33 -2.72
CA GLU A 613 -57.35 -0.88 -2.52
C GLU A 613 -56.73 -2.10 -3.22
N GLY A 614 -56.65 -3.21 -2.49
CA GLY A 614 -56.32 -4.54 -3.01
C GLY A 614 -57.50 -5.50 -2.88
N LYS A 615 -57.44 -6.62 -3.59
CA LYS A 615 -58.42 -7.71 -3.50
C LYS A 615 -57.71 -9.06 -3.43
N ILE A 616 -58.27 -9.99 -2.64
CA ILE A 616 -57.82 -11.39 -2.67
C ILE A 616 -58.52 -12.12 -3.81
N HIS A 617 -57.76 -12.89 -4.59
CA HIS A 617 -58.28 -13.83 -5.57
C HIS A 617 -57.51 -15.14 -5.46
N LYS A 618 -58.19 -16.22 -5.02
CA LYS A 618 -57.55 -17.48 -4.63
C LYS A 618 -56.49 -17.22 -3.55
N ASN A 619 -55.22 -17.42 -3.88
CA ASN A 619 -54.07 -17.28 -3.00
C ASN A 619 -53.25 -16.00 -3.32
N ASP A 620 -53.82 -15.10 -4.12
CA ASP A 620 -53.17 -13.87 -4.58
C ASP A 620 -53.83 -12.64 -3.95
N ALA A 621 -53.06 -11.80 -3.25
CA ALA A 621 -53.46 -10.40 -2.97
C ALA A 621 -53.05 -9.53 -4.16
N ILE A 622 -54.02 -8.95 -4.86
CA ILE A 622 -53.83 -8.23 -6.13
C ILE A 622 -54.18 -6.75 -5.97
N PHE A 623 -53.22 -5.88 -6.29
CA PHE A 623 -53.35 -4.42 -6.32
C PHE A 623 -53.24 -3.94 -7.77
N ASN A 624 -54.36 -3.50 -8.36
CA ASN A 624 -54.40 -2.96 -9.73
C ASN A 624 -53.95 -1.48 -9.75
N SER A 625 -52.72 -1.20 -9.35
CA SER A 625 -52.19 0.16 -9.25
C SER A 625 -50.82 0.30 -9.92
N ARG A 626 -50.80 1.01 -11.06
CA ARG A 626 -49.58 1.49 -11.73
C ARG A 626 -48.68 2.31 -10.78
N GLN A 627 -49.28 3.05 -9.85
CA GLN A 627 -48.52 3.86 -8.90
C GLN A 627 -47.77 2.99 -7.90
N LEU A 628 -48.39 1.92 -7.42
CA LEU A 628 -47.73 0.97 -6.52
C LEU A 628 -46.65 0.18 -7.24
N GLU A 629 -46.93 -0.27 -8.48
CA GLU A 629 -45.92 -0.91 -9.34
C GLU A 629 -44.70 -0.01 -9.53
N PHE A 630 -44.90 1.26 -9.93
CA PHE A 630 -43.81 2.22 -10.15
C PHE A 630 -43.09 2.57 -8.84
N LEU A 631 -43.80 2.76 -7.73
CA LEU A 631 -43.19 3.01 -6.42
C LEU A 631 -42.26 1.87 -6.00
N LEU A 632 -42.72 0.62 -6.07
CA LEU A 632 -41.93 -0.54 -5.67
C LEU A 632 -40.76 -0.80 -6.62
N LYS A 633 -41.01 -0.75 -7.94
CA LYS A 633 -40.00 -1.08 -8.96
C LYS A 633 -38.99 0.03 -9.20
N ASN A 634 -39.45 1.26 -9.44
CA ASN A 634 -38.63 2.35 -9.97
C ASN A 634 -38.12 3.32 -8.91
N VAL A 635 -38.84 3.48 -7.78
CA VAL A 635 -38.44 4.40 -6.71
C VAL A 635 -37.75 3.67 -5.57
N LEU A 636 -38.38 2.63 -5.01
CA LEU A 636 -37.83 1.85 -3.90
C LEU A 636 -36.80 0.80 -4.37
N GLY A 637 -36.83 0.44 -5.66
CA GLY A 637 -35.82 -0.42 -6.28
C GLY A 637 -35.92 -1.90 -5.91
N CYS A 638 -37.10 -2.37 -5.47
CA CYS A 638 -37.32 -3.73 -4.93
C CYS A 638 -37.17 -4.88 -5.94
N GLY A 639 -36.87 -4.59 -7.21
CA GLY A 639 -36.84 -5.55 -8.31
C GLY A 639 -38.21 -5.86 -8.93
N ASP A 640 -38.17 -6.46 -10.13
CA ASP A 640 -39.35 -6.77 -10.95
C ASP A 640 -39.56 -8.27 -11.24
N GLY A 641 -38.58 -9.10 -10.93
CA GLY A 641 -38.64 -10.57 -11.03
C GLY A 641 -37.67 -11.23 -10.05
N ALA A 642 -37.75 -12.56 -9.91
CA ALA A 642 -37.04 -13.31 -8.86
C ALA A 642 -35.50 -13.13 -8.86
N TYR A 643 -34.89 -12.91 -10.03
CA TYR A 643 -33.45 -12.67 -10.18
C TYR A 643 -33.04 -11.21 -9.89
N SER A 644 -33.97 -10.25 -9.96
CA SER A 644 -33.73 -8.81 -9.81
C SER A 644 -34.20 -8.24 -8.46
N LYS A 645 -34.74 -9.08 -7.57
CA LYS A 645 -35.17 -8.68 -6.21
C LYS A 645 -34.02 -8.07 -5.42
N ARG A 646 -34.33 -7.05 -4.62
CA ARG A 646 -33.38 -6.31 -3.75
C ARG A 646 -34.07 -5.88 -2.47
N VAL A 647 -33.28 -5.69 -1.41
CA VAL A 647 -33.73 -4.92 -0.24
C VAL A 647 -33.97 -3.47 -0.69
N PRO A 648 -35.11 -2.84 -0.34
CA PRO A 648 -35.34 -1.44 -0.69
C PRO A 648 -34.26 -0.56 -0.07
N LYS A 649 -33.61 0.31 -0.85
CA LYS A 649 -32.46 1.12 -0.37
C LYS A 649 -32.69 1.82 0.98
N PRO A 650 -33.86 2.42 1.28
CA PRO A 650 -34.12 3.05 2.58
C PRO A 650 -34.02 2.09 3.78
N ILE A 651 -34.30 0.79 3.59
CA ILE A 651 -34.26 -0.22 4.66
C ILE A 651 -32.83 -0.46 5.14
N LEU A 652 -31.83 -0.39 4.25
CA LEU A 652 -30.42 -0.68 4.58
C LEU A 652 -29.88 0.21 5.72
N ASN A 653 -30.33 1.47 5.79
CA ASN A 653 -29.99 2.44 6.84
C ASN A 653 -31.14 2.73 7.83
N SER A 654 -32.27 2.04 7.74
CA SER A 654 -33.40 2.30 8.64
C SER A 654 -33.08 1.95 10.11
N PRO A 655 -33.80 2.51 11.09
CA PRO A 655 -33.71 2.11 12.49
C PRO A 655 -34.02 0.62 12.69
N GLN A 656 -33.49 0.02 13.76
CA GLN A 656 -33.60 -1.42 14.02
C GLN A 656 -35.03 -1.97 13.92
N GLU A 657 -36.03 -1.25 14.44
CA GLU A 657 -37.46 -1.63 14.38
C GLU A 657 -37.96 -1.86 12.95
N ILE A 658 -37.67 -0.92 12.05
CA ILE A 658 -38.06 -0.96 10.63
C ILE A 658 -37.38 -2.13 9.91
N VAL A 659 -36.11 -2.40 10.24
CA VAL A 659 -35.37 -3.53 9.67
C VAL A 659 -35.95 -4.86 10.15
N TRP A 660 -36.30 -4.98 11.43
CA TRP A 660 -36.90 -6.20 11.97
C TRP A 660 -38.30 -6.46 11.39
N GLU A 661 -39.15 -5.45 11.19
CA GLU A 661 -40.42 -5.64 10.48
C GLU A 661 -40.24 -6.04 9.01
N PHE A 662 -39.26 -5.46 8.30
CA PHE A 662 -38.92 -5.89 6.93
C PHE A 662 -38.46 -7.36 6.90
N LEU A 663 -37.54 -7.74 7.81
CA LEU A 663 -37.08 -9.11 7.94
C LEU A 663 -38.23 -10.04 8.35
N HIS A 664 -39.15 -9.60 9.22
CA HIS A 664 -40.35 -10.36 9.57
C HIS A 664 -41.19 -10.68 8.34
N GLY A 665 -41.60 -9.68 7.56
CA GLY A 665 -42.39 -9.92 6.36
C GLY A 665 -41.67 -10.81 5.32
N TYR A 666 -40.35 -10.65 5.18
CA TYR A 666 -39.56 -11.48 4.27
C TYR A 666 -39.44 -12.94 4.75
N TYR A 667 -39.11 -13.17 6.03
CA TYR A 667 -39.00 -14.52 6.62
C TYR A 667 -40.34 -15.21 6.87
N GLU A 668 -41.42 -14.46 7.04
CA GLU A 668 -42.75 -15.04 7.15
C GLU A 668 -43.25 -15.53 5.77
N GLY A 669 -42.90 -14.85 4.69
CA GLY A 669 -43.11 -15.30 3.30
C GLY A 669 -42.22 -16.49 2.90
N ASP A 670 -40.95 -16.21 2.55
CA ASP A 670 -40.00 -17.18 1.94
C ASP A 670 -38.98 -17.75 2.95
N GLY A 671 -39.15 -17.43 4.23
CA GLY A 671 -38.28 -17.92 5.30
C GLY A 671 -38.59 -19.34 5.73
N TYR A 672 -37.54 -20.13 5.90
CA TYR A 672 -37.66 -21.54 6.26
C TYR A 672 -36.96 -21.87 7.59
N PHE A 673 -37.73 -22.35 8.57
CA PHE A 673 -37.20 -22.86 9.85
C PHE A 673 -37.27 -24.39 9.88
N ARG A 674 -36.16 -25.02 10.26
CA ARG A 674 -36.04 -26.48 10.38
C ARG A 674 -35.32 -26.84 11.67
N ALA A 675 -36.03 -27.53 12.57
CA ALA A 675 -35.45 -28.26 13.69
C ALA A 675 -35.44 -29.78 13.39
N ARG A 676 -34.28 -30.43 13.51
CA ARG A 676 -34.10 -31.88 13.39
C ARG A 676 -33.10 -32.37 14.43
N SER A 677 -33.02 -33.69 14.64
CA SER A 677 -32.02 -34.32 15.53
C SER A 677 -30.55 -33.95 15.21
N ALA A 678 -30.26 -33.58 13.96
CA ALA A 678 -28.93 -33.16 13.51
C ALA A 678 -28.62 -31.66 13.70
N GLY A 679 -29.61 -30.81 14.02
CA GLY A 679 -29.42 -29.35 14.13
C GLY A 679 -30.69 -28.52 13.93
N VAL A 680 -30.58 -27.22 14.19
CA VAL A 680 -31.61 -26.20 13.94
C VAL A 680 -31.06 -25.16 12.96
N CYS A 681 -31.90 -24.69 12.03
CA CYS A 681 -31.52 -23.76 10.97
C CYS A 681 -32.71 -22.84 10.63
N ILE A 682 -32.47 -21.52 10.54
CA ILE A 682 -33.32 -20.57 9.82
C ILE A 682 -32.65 -20.27 8.47
N SER A 683 -33.39 -20.26 7.37
CA SER A 683 -32.87 -20.00 6.02
C SER A 683 -33.67 -18.92 5.30
N ALA A 684 -32.96 -17.98 4.68
CA ALA A 684 -33.47 -17.09 3.64
C ALA A 684 -33.06 -17.64 2.28
N ASN A 685 -33.94 -17.61 1.27
CA ASN A 685 -33.67 -18.16 -0.05
C ASN A 685 -33.95 -17.10 -1.13
N SER A 686 -33.23 -17.11 -2.24
CA SER A 686 -33.57 -16.29 -3.41
C SER A 686 -32.83 -16.74 -4.66
N LYS A 687 -33.40 -16.43 -5.83
CA LYS A 687 -32.67 -16.45 -7.10
C LYS A 687 -31.80 -15.22 -7.34
N SER A 688 -31.96 -14.14 -6.55
CA SER A 688 -31.05 -13.00 -6.57
C SER A 688 -29.90 -13.18 -5.56
N PRO A 689 -28.63 -13.25 -6.00
CA PRO A 689 -27.49 -13.21 -5.09
C PRO A 689 -27.36 -11.86 -4.37
N GLU A 690 -27.77 -10.76 -5.02
CA GLU A 690 -27.74 -9.42 -4.42
C GLU A 690 -28.68 -9.33 -3.22
N LEU A 691 -29.92 -9.86 -3.33
CA LEU A 691 -30.84 -9.93 -2.19
C LEU A 691 -30.23 -10.71 -1.03
N ILE A 692 -29.60 -11.86 -1.28
CA ILE A 692 -28.99 -12.67 -0.23
C ILE A 692 -27.78 -11.97 0.42
N ARG A 693 -26.99 -11.20 -0.35
CA ARG A 693 -25.94 -10.33 0.21
C ARG A 693 -26.51 -9.22 1.09
N GLU A 694 -27.60 -8.57 0.66
CA GLU A 694 -28.26 -7.48 1.40
C GLU A 694 -28.96 -7.98 2.67
N ILE A 695 -29.64 -9.13 2.62
CA ILE A 695 -30.18 -9.81 3.82
C ILE A 695 -29.04 -10.19 4.77
N SER A 696 -27.91 -10.69 4.25
CA SER A 696 -26.73 -11.00 5.08
C SER A 696 -26.12 -9.77 5.75
N LEU A 697 -26.13 -8.61 5.08
CA LEU A 697 -25.73 -7.32 5.64
C LEU A 697 -26.71 -6.86 6.74
N LEU A 698 -28.03 -6.94 6.49
CA LEU A 698 -29.05 -6.59 7.51
C LEU A 698 -28.90 -7.46 8.77
N LEU A 699 -28.66 -8.76 8.63
CA LEU A 699 -28.40 -9.65 9.75
C LEU A 699 -27.09 -9.30 10.49
N ALA A 700 -26.03 -8.94 9.76
CA ALA A 700 -24.76 -8.52 10.35
C ALA A 700 -24.87 -7.21 11.17
N ARG A 701 -25.83 -6.32 10.87
CA ARG A 701 -26.14 -5.18 11.76
C ARG A 701 -26.51 -5.62 13.18
N PHE A 702 -27.06 -6.82 13.36
CA PHE A 702 -27.42 -7.40 14.65
C PHE A 702 -26.39 -8.43 15.18
N GLY A 703 -25.21 -8.52 14.55
CA GLY A 703 -24.19 -9.50 14.88
C GLY A 703 -24.50 -10.91 14.39
N ILE A 704 -25.59 -11.10 13.63
CA ILE A 704 -25.99 -12.39 13.08
C ILE A 704 -25.25 -12.62 11.77
N VAL A 705 -24.27 -13.52 11.79
CA VAL A 705 -23.54 -13.91 10.57
C VAL A 705 -24.17 -15.18 9.98
N PRO A 706 -24.84 -15.12 8.81
CA PRO A 706 -25.28 -16.32 8.10
C PRO A 706 -24.11 -17.03 7.41
N SER A 707 -24.28 -18.32 7.11
CA SER A 707 -23.52 -19.02 6.07
C SER A 707 -24.28 -18.93 4.76
N ILE A 708 -23.60 -18.61 3.67
CA ILE A 708 -24.18 -18.60 2.33
C ILE A 708 -24.02 -20.00 1.71
N GLU A 709 -24.98 -20.44 0.91
CA GLU A 709 -24.90 -21.64 0.07
C GLU A 709 -25.50 -21.30 -1.31
N PHE A 710 -25.03 -21.96 -2.38
CA PHE A 710 -25.66 -21.89 -3.69
C PHE A 710 -26.09 -23.29 -4.13
N ASN A 711 -27.38 -23.49 -4.26
CA ASN A 711 -27.97 -24.74 -4.69
C ASN A 711 -28.04 -24.79 -6.22
N THR A 712 -27.14 -25.56 -6.83
CA THR A 712 -27.02 -25.69 -8.29
C THR A 712 -28.23 -26.32 -8.97
N SER A 713 -29.02 -27.15 -8.27
CA SER A 713 -30.21 -27.79 -8.84
C SER A 713 -31.43 -26.87 -8.93
N SER A 714 -31.52 -25.86 -8.06
CA SER A 714 -32.63 -24.90 -8.02
C SER A 714 -32.24 -23.49 -8.48
N GLU A 715 -30.95 -23.25 -8.71
CA GLU A 715 -30.34 -21.94 -8.96
C GLU A 715 -30.65 -20.91 -7.86
N MET A 716 -30.70 -21.37 -6.61
CA MET A 716 -31.02 -20.51 -5.46
C MET A 716 -29.81 -20.31 -4.56
N TYR A 717 -29.58 -19.05 -4.21
CA TYR A 717 -28.72 -18.64 -3.12
C TYR A 717 -29.50 -18.74 -1.81
N MET A 718 -28.86 -19.25 -0.77
CA MET A 718 -29.45 -19.48 0.55
C MET A 718 -28.56 -18.84 1.61
N ALA A 719 -29.13 -18.12 2.58
CA ALA A 719 -28.46 -17.62 3.77
C ALA A 719 -28.97 -18.37 5.00
N HIS A 720 -28.13 -19.25 5.54
CA HIS A 720 -28.42 -20.14 6.66
C HIS A 720 -27.89 -19.58 7.99
N VAL A 721 -28.79 -19.41 8.96
CA VAL A 721 -28.47 -19.10 10.35
C VAL A 721 -28.59 -20.39 11.17
N ASN A 722 -27.43 -20.93 11.54
CA ASN A 722 -27.29 -22.23 12.22
C ASN A 722 -26.79 -22.13 13.68
N SER A 723 -26.45 -20.92 14.14
CA SER A 723 -25.99 -20.69 15.51
C SER A 723 -27.20 -20.59 16.44
N ARG A 724 -27.19 -21.33 17.55
CA ARG A 724 -28.27 -21.30 18.55
C ARG A 724 -28.53 -19.87 19.06
N GLU A 725 -27.47 -19.14 19.42
CA GLU A 725 -27.56 -17.76 19.91
C GLU A 725 -28.23 -16.84 18.87
N HIS A 726 -27.87 -16.98 17.58
CA HIS A 726 -28.46 -16.17 16.51
C HIS A 726 -29.92 -16.57 16.23
N ILE A 727 -30.25 -17.86 16.29
CA ILE A 727 -31.62 -18.37 16.14
C ILE A 727 -32.50 -17.88 17.30
N GLU A 728 -31.99 -17.89 18.54
CA GLU A 728 -32.72 -17.36 19.71
C GLU A 728 -33.01 -15.85 19.55
N ILE A 729 -32.05 -15.05 19.07
CA ILE A 729 -32.27 -13.63 18.73
C ILE A 729 -33.35 -13.50 17.63
N MET A 730 -33.30 -14.31 16.57
CA MET A 730 -34.28 -14.24 15.48
C MET A 730 -35.69 -14.69 15.91
N LEU A 731 -35.82 -15.70 16.77
CA LEU A 731 -37.12 -16.15 17.29
C LEU A 731 -37.75 -15.15 18.26
N ASP A 732 -36.92 -14.43 19.03
CA ASP A 732 -37.36 -13.31 19.87
C ASP A 732 -37.82 -12.12 19.02
N LYS A 733 -37.01 -11.71 18.04
CA LYS A 733 -37.22 -10.47 17.28
C LYS A 733 -38.20 -10.56 16.12
N LEU A 734 -38.34 -11.73 15.50
CA LEU A 734 -39.29 -11.92 14.39
C LEU A 734 -40.69 -12.32 14.88
N ASP A 735 -40.86 -12.91 16.07
CA ASP A 735 -42.17 -13.33 16.62
C ASP A 735 -43.05 -14.23 15.70
N ILE A 736 -42.42 -14.96 14.77
CA ILE A 736 -43.14 -15.83 13.83
C ILE A 736 -43.73 -17.04 14.58
N GLN A 737 -45.06 -17.06 14.73
CA GLN A 737 -45.79 -18.06 15.53
C GLN A 737 -45.49 -19.50 15.11
N LYS A 738 -45.55 -19.80 13.80
CA LYS A 738 -45.20 -21.11 13.22
C LYS A 738 -43.80 -21.60 13.59
N TRP A 739 -42.87 -20.72 13.97
CA TRP A 739 -41.53 -21.09 14.42
C TRP A 739 -41.44 -21.24 15.94
N LYS A 740 -42.20 -20.43 16.69
CA LYS A 740 -42.34 -20.57 18.16
C LYS A 740 -42.95 -21.92 18.55
N GLU A 741 -43.95 -22.40 17.78
CA GLU A 741 -44.53 -23.74 17.97
C GLU A 741 -43.54 -24.89 17.75
N ILE A 742 -42.63 -24.75 16.77
CA ILE A 742 -41.57 -25.75 16.50
C ILE A 742 -40.49 -25.70 17.59
N GLY A 743 -40.13 -24.49 18.04
CA GLY A 743 -39.18 -24.25 19.13
C GLY A 743 -37.74 -24.73 18.86
N ILE A 744 -36.91 -24.70 19.91
CA ILE A 744 -35.54 -25.25 19.90
C ILE A 744 -35.50 -26.45 20.85
N PRO A 745 -35.45 -27.70 20.35
CA PRO A 745 -35.40 -28.88 21.20
C PRO A 745 -34.15 -28.93 22.10
N ALA A 746 -34.35 -29.11 23.41
CA ALA A 746 -33.31 -28.99 24.43
C ALA A 746 -32.11 -29.95 24.27
N ALA A 747 -32.29 -31.09 23.59
CA ALA A 747 -31.28 -32.13 23.42
C ALA A 747 -30.34 -31.95 22.22
N ILE A 748 -30.50 -30.90 21.40
CA ILE A 748 -29.72 -30.75 20.17
C ILE A 748 -28.28 -30.33 20.48
N LYS A 749 -27.35 -31.27 20.27
CA LYS A 749 -25.91 -30.97 20.14
C LYS A 749 -25.66 -30.25 18.81
N THR A 750 -25.97 -28.95 18.74
CA THR A 750 -25.70 -28.14 17.54
C THR A 750 -24.19 -28.19 17.26
N ARG A 751 -23.80 -28.67 16.07
CA ARG A 751 -22.48 -28.38 15.49
C ARG A 751 -22.42 -26.89 15.20
N ALA A 752 -22.08 -26.09 16.22
CA ALA A 752 -21.96 -24.65 16.08
C ALA A 752 -20.97 -24.34 14.95
N GLY A 753 -21.45 -23.62 13.95
CA GLY A 753 -20.60 -23.11 12.87
C GLY A 753 -19.53 -22.16 13.41
N MET A 754 -18.57 -21.81 12.55
CA MET A 754 -17.47 -20.92 12.91
C MET A 754 -17.94 -19.50 13.31
N ASN A 755 -19.13 -19.10 12.89
CA ASN A 755 -19.74 -17.78 13.02
C ASN A 755 -19.99 -17.26 14.46
N GLY A 756 -19.56 -17.98 15.49
CA GLY A 756 -19.55 -17.58 16.91
C GLY A 756 -18.40 -18.22 17.70
N ARG A 757 -17.35 -18.66 16.99
CA ARG A 757 -16.22 -19.42 17.55
C ARG A 757 -14.90 -18.78 17.12
N LEU A 758 -13.90 -18.87 17.99
CA LEU A 758 -12.54 -18.45 17.68
C LEU A 758 -11.72 -19.69 17.30
N PRO A 759 -10.94 -19.67 16.20
CA PRO A 759 -9.94 -20.70 15.91
C PRO A 759 -8.98 -20.84 17.10
N LEU A 760 -8.57 -22.05 17.48
CA LEU A 760 -7.64 -22.18 18.61
C LEU A 760 -6.31 -21.49 18.32
N ASN A 761 -5.81 -21.58 17.08
CA ASN A 761 -4.59 -20.90 16.65
C ASN A 761 -4.70 -19.37 16.67
N ALA A 762 -5.91 -18.79 16.72
CA ALA A 762 -6.13 -17.35 16.84
C ALA A 762 -6.03 -16.84 18.28
N LEU A 763 -6.13 -17.72 19.28
CA LEU A 763 -5.99 -17.39 20.71
C LEU A 763 -4.51 -17.46 21.15
N SER A 764 -4.15 -16.81 22.25
CA SER A 764 -2.81 -16.86 22.83
C SER A 764 -2.38 -18.30 23.17
N TYR A 765 -1.07 -18.54 23.20
CA TYR A 765 -0.52 -19.85 23.58
C TYR A 765 -0.96 -20.29 25.00
N GLN A 766 -1.17 -19.33 25.91
CA GLN A 766 -1.69 -19.56 27.26
C GLN A 766 -3.14 -20.07 27.24
N ALA A 767 -4.01 -19.44 26.44
CA ALA A 767 -5.39 -19.87 26.25
C ALA A 767 -5.45 -21.25 25.55
N GLN A 768 -4.66 -21.45 24.48
CA GLN A 768 -4.52 -22.74 23.80
C GLN A 768 -4.13 -23.86 24.77
N THR A 769 -3.10 -23.66 25.59
CA THR A 769 -2.61 -24.65 26.57
C THR A 769 -3.66 -24.97 27.64
N LYS A 770 -4.40 -23.96 28.13
CA LYS A 770 -5.50 -24.18 29.09
C LYS A 770 -6.62 -25.02 28.48
N ILE A 771 -6.96 -24.80 27.19
CA ILE A 771 -7.97 -25.59 26.46
C ILE A 771 -7.46 -27.01 26.18
N GLN A 772 -6.20 -27.17 25.80
CA GLN A 772 -5.57 -28.48 25.53
C GLN A 772 -5.47 -29.37 26.78
N LYS A 773 -5.35 -28.79 27.98
CA LYS A 773 -5.37 -29.52 29.26
C LYS A 773 -6.77 -29.87 29.77
N SER A 774 -7.81 -29.57 29.00
CA SER A 774 -9.21 -29.89 29.32
C SER A 774 -9.74 -31.07 28.49
N SER A 775 -11.01 -31.44 28.69
CA SER A 775 -11.72 -32.43 27.85
C SER A 775 -11.83 -32.06 26.36
N TYR A 776 -11.34 -30.89 25.95
CA TYR A 776 -11.41 -30.34 24.60
C TYR A 776 -10.07 -30.38 23.83
N GLN A 777 -9.13 -31.25 24.24
CA GLN A 777 -7.77 -31.36 23.67
C GLN A 777 -7.68 -31.51 22.14
N SER A 778 -8.73 -32.03 21.48
CA SER A 778 -8.81 -32.22 20.02
C SER A 778 -9.66 -31.18 19.28
N ALA A 779 -10.11 -30.12 19.97
CA ALA A 779 -10.88 -29.05 19.34
C ALA A 779 -10.00 -28.19 18.42
N SER A 780 -10.54 -27.77 17.27
CA SER A 780 -9.89 -26.79 16.37
C SER A 780 -10.36 -25.34 16.59
N SER A 781 -11.38 -25.15 17.43
CA SER A 781 -11.96 -23.85 17.77
C SER A 781 -12.66 -23.89 19.13
N ALA A 782 -12.81 -22.74 19.78
CA ALA A 782 -13.54 -22.57 21.04
C ALA A 782 -14.72 -21.59 20.87
N GLY A 783 -15.80 -21.79 21.64
CA GLY A 783 -16.94 -20.87 21.67
C GLY A 783 -16.74 -19.76 22.72
N LEU A 784 -17.31 -18.58 22.48
CA LEU A 784 -17.16 -17.40 23.36
C LEU A 784 -17.54 -17.69 24.83
N LEU A 785 -18.68 -18.34 25.07
CA LEU A 785 -19.15 -18.73 26.41
C LEU A 785 -18.22 -19.74 27.15
N MET A 786 -17.38 -20.48 26.42
CA MET A 786 -16.36 -21.34 27.01
C MET A 786 -15.13 -20.52 27.40
N LEU A 787 -14.70 -19.62 26.51
CA LEU A 787 -13.54 -18.75 26.74
C LEU A 787 -13.77 -17.82 27.93
N GLN A 788 -14.98 -17.25 28.08
CA GLN A 788 -15.36 -16.42 29.23
C GLN A 788 -15.24 -17.13 30.59
N LYS A 789 -15.21 -18.47 30.63
CA LYS A 789 -15.03 -19.27 31.86
C LYS A 789 -13.56 -19.55 32.18
N ILE A 790 -12.63 -19.19 31.30
CA ILE A 790 -11.19 -19.36 31.51
C ILE A 790 -10.68 -18.15 32.30
N ALA A 791 -10.30 -18.36 33.56
CA ALA A 791 -9.58 -17.37 34.34
C ALA A 791 -8.22 -17.03 33.70
N ASP A 792 -7.74 -15.82 33.87
CA ASP A 792 -6.47 -15.29 33.35
C ASP A 792 -6.26 -15.58 31.84
N LEU A 793 -7.18 -15.05 31.02
CA LEU A 793 -6.97 -14.81 29.60
C LEU A 793 -6.16 -13.52 29.39
N GLN A 794 -5.30 -13.50 28.38
CA GLN A 794 -4.49 -12.31 28.08
C GLN A 794 -5.36 -11.17 27.52
N GLU A 795 -4.86 -9.93 27.61
CA GLU A 795 -5.57 -8.75 27.08
C GLU A 795 -5.84 -8.88 25.57
N THR A 796 -4.94 -9.52 24.83
CA THR A 796 -5.10 -9.86 23.40
C THR A 796 -6.28 -10.81 23.15
N ASP A 797 -6.40 -11.89 23.93
CA ASP A 797 -7.56 -12.80 23.88
C ASP A 797 -8.87 -12.06 24.17
N GLN A 798 -8.87 -11.19 25.19
CA GLN A 798 -10.03 -10.41 25.59
C GLN A 798 -10.43 -9.37 24.52
N LYS A 799 -9.46 -8.70 23.88
CA LYS A 799 -9.69 -7.83 22.71
C LYS A 799 -10.29 -8.62 21.57
N LEU A 800 -9.73 -9.80 21.26
CA LEU A 800 -10.19 -10.64 20.15
C LEU A 800 -11.61 -11.17 20.38
N MET A 801 -11.96 -11.58 21.60
CA MET A 801 -13.32 -12.00 21.96
C MET A 801 -14.37 -10.87 21.81
N ASN A 802 -13.94 -9.62 22.01
CA ASN A 802 -14.76 -8.41 21.89
C ASN A 802 -14.64 -7.72 20.52
N SER A 803 -13.92 -8.32 19.57
CA SER A 803 -13.69 -7.76 18.24
C SER A 803 -14.91 -7.86 17.32
N CYS A 804 -14.86 -7.15 16.20
CA CYS A 804 -15.79 -7.30 15.08
C CYS A 804 -15.48 -8.52 14.19
N PHE A 805 -14.57 -9.42 14.57
CA PHE A 805 -14.14 -10.52 13.72
C PHE A 805 -15.03 -11.76 13.86
N ALA A 806 -15.43 -12.29 12.71
CA ALA A 806 -15.88 -13.65 12.51
C ALA A 806 -14.85 -14.37 11.63
N PHE A 807 -14.62 -15.66 11.88
CA PHE A 807 -13.61 -16.43 11.18
C PHE A 807 -14.25 -17.34 10.12
N ALA A 808 -13.63 -17.40 8.93
CA ALA A 808 -14.11 -18.23 7.84
C ALA A 808 -12.99 -19.18 7.39
N LYS A 809 -13.26 -20.49 7.41
CA LYS A 809 -12.27 -21.51 6.99
C LYS A 809 -12.17 -21.54 5.48
N ILE A 810 -10.99 -21.45 4.89
CA ILE A 810 -10.79 -21.61 3.44
C ILE A 810 -11.09 -23.06 3.05
N LEU A 811 -11.90 -23.24 2.00
CA LEU A 811 -12.19 -24.53 1.36
C LEU A 811 -11.43 -24.69 0.04
N SER A 812 -11.43 -23.66 -0.81
CA SER A 812 -10.69 -23.65 -2.07
C SER A 812 -10.15 -22.26 -2.39
N ILE A 813 -9.09 -22.26 -3.19
CA ILE A 813 -8.47 -21.08 -3.78
C ILE A 813 -8.31 -21.46 -5.25
N GLU A 814 -9.13 -20.84 -6.10
CA GLU A 814 -9.27 -21.21 -7.51
C GLU A 814 -8.74 -20.07 -8.37
N GLU A 815 -7.84 -20.34 -9.32
CA GLU A 815 -7.41 -19.32 -10.28
C GLU A 815 -8.60 -18.96 -11.20
N VAL A 816 -8.80 -17.68 -11.48
CA VAL A 816 -9.90 -17.21 -12.35
C VAL A 816 -9.43 -16.18 -13.38
N GLU A 817 -10.06 -16.20 -14.54
CA GLU A 817 -9.87 -15.17 -15.57
C GLU A 817 -10.58 -13.87 -15.15
N SER A 818 -10.00 -12.71 -15.48
CA SER A 818 -10.67 -11.44 -15.22
C SER A 818 -11.71 -11.12 -16.28
N THR A 819 -12.74 -10.38 -15.86
CA THR A 819 -13.77 -9.83 -16.75
C THR A 819 -13.54 -8.34 -17.08
N SER A 820 -12.39 -7.78 -16.71
CA SER A 820 -12.04 -6.37 -16.93
C SER A 820 -10.62 -6.21 -17.50
N GLN A 821 -10.27 -4.99 -17.90
CA GLN A 821 -8.90 -4.59 -18.27
C GLN A 821 -8.13 -3.97 -17.11
N TYR A 822 -8.84 -3.60 -16.05
CA TYR A 822 -8.31 -2.88 -14.91
C TYR A 822 -8.47 -3.66 -13.61
N VAL A 823 -7.91 -3.09 -12.56
CA VAL A 823 -7.77 -3.61 -11.22
C VAL A 823 -7.87 -2.47 -10.18
N TYR A 824 -8.41 -2.70 -8.97
CA TYR A 824 -9.11 -1.65 -8.17
C TYR A 824 -8.86 -1.74 -6.67
N ASP A 825 -8.71 -0.58 -6.05
CA ASP A 825 -8.38 -0.49 -4.64
C ASP A 825 -8.84 0.83 -3.99
N LEU A 826 -8.90 0.87 -2.67
CA LEU A 826 -9.31 2.00 -1.85
C LEU A 826 -8.18 2.41 -0.90
N SER A 827 -7.81 3.68 -0.90
CA SER A 827 -6.99 4.23 0.18
C SER A 827 -7.89 4.64 1.34
N ILE A 828 -7.58 4.18 2.56
CA ILE A 828 -8.32 4.48 3.79
C ILE A 828 -7.31 4.68 4.92
N GLU A 829 -6.88 5.93 5.05
CA GLU A 829 -5.75 6.35 5.87
C GLU A 829 -5.95 6.03 7.37
N GLY A 830 -4.95 5.37 7.98
CA GLY A 830 -4.93 4.97 9.39
C GLY A 830 -5.68 3.66 9.69
N TYR A 831 -6.29 3.04 8.67
CA TYR A 831 -6.99 1.76 8.76
C TYR A 831 -6.38 0.72 7.82
N GLU A 832 -6.04 1.13 6.59
CA GLU A 832 -5.35 0.28 5.59
C GLU A 832 -6.10 -1.03 5.24
N ASN A 833 -7.42 -1.07 5.47
CA ASN A 833 -8.27 -2.22 5.17
C ASN A 833 -9.71 -1.80 4.83
N PHE A 834 -10.43 -2.67 4.10
CA PHE A 834 -11.86 -2.50 3.84
C PHE A 834 -12.60 -3.83 3.70
N LEU A 835 -13.93 -3.75 3.69
CA LEU A 835 -14.84 -4.89 3.67
C LEU A 835 -15.36 -5.22 2.27
N THR A 836 -15.02 -6.39 1.75
CA THR A 836 -15.34 -6.79 0.37
C THR A 836 -15.79 -8.26 0.24
N GLY A 837 -16.21 -8.65 -0.96
CA GLY A 837 -16.65 -10.01 -1.29
C GLY A 837 -18.08 -10.35 -0.82
N GLN A 838 -18.59 -11.46 -1.32
CA GLN A 838 -19.96 -11.94 -1.09
C GLN A 838 -20.27 -12.26 0.38
N GLY A 839 -19.26 -12.38 1.24
CA GLY A 839 -19.44 -12.68 2.66
C GLY A 839 -18.75 -11.72 3.64
N MET A 840 -18.45 -10.49 3.22
CA MET A 840 -17.87 -9.46 4.09
C MET A 840 -16.51 -9.91 4.66
N ILE A 841 -15.55 -10.16 3.78
CA ILE A 841 -14.16 -10.48 4.08
C ILE A 841 -13.38 -9.16 4.21
N PHE A 842 -12.53 -9.04 5.24
CA PHE A 842 -11.63 -7.89 5.33
C PHE A 842 -10.38 -8.14 4.48
N VAL A 843 -10.04 -7.18 3.64
CA VAL A 843 -8.86 -7.17 2.79
C VAL A 843 -8.02 -5.93 3.04
N HIS A 844 -6.71 -6.03 2.84
CA HIS A 844 -5.78 -4.91 3.00
C HIS A 844 -5.79 -4.04 1.74
N ASN A 845 -5.54 -2.74 1.86
CA ASN A 845 -5.19 -1.95 0.69
C ASN A 845 -3.75 -2.25 0.21
N THR A 846 -3.42 -1.88 -1.02
CA THR A 846 -2.11 -2.13 -1.61
C THR A 846 -1.12 -1.02 -1.23
N GLY A 847 -0.38 -1.21 -0.14
CA GLY A 847 0.51 -0.20 0.43
C GLY A 847 1.83 -0.72 1.00
N ASP A 848 2.84 -0.89 0.15
CA ASP A 848 4.26 -1.06 0.56
C ASP A 848 5.23 -0.20 -0.27
N LEU A 849 4.76 0.43 -1.35
CA LEU A 849 5.49 1.51 -2.03
C LEU A 849 5.10 2.84 -1.39
N LYS A 850 6.09 3.70 -1.18
CA LYS A 850 5.88 5.01 -0.59
C LYS A 850 5.30 5.97 -1.64
N TYR A 851 3.97 6.07 -1.68
CA TYR A 851 3.25 6.93 -2.62
C TYR A 851 3.13 8.39 -2.17
N GLU A 852 3.52 8.71 -0.94
CA GLU A 852 3.54 10.08 -0.40
C GLU A 852 4.92 10.72 -0.48
N ASN A 853 4.93 12.03 -0.77
CA ASN A 853 6.12 12.85 -0.60
C ASN A 853 6.37 13.08 0.90
N THR A 854 7.54 12.67 1.38
CA THR A 854 8.10 13.19 2.63
C THR A 854 8.72 14.56 2.41
N LYS A 855 8.97 15.29 3.50
CA LYS A 855 9.81 16.49 3.46
C LYS A 855 11.17 16.19 2.82
N LEU A 856 11.81 15.06 3.17
CA LEU A 856 13.13 14.69 2.64
C LEU A 856 13.16 14.09 1.22
N PHE A 857 12.20 13.21 0.86
CA PHE A 857 12.19 12.47 -0.43
C PHE A 857 10.84 12.53 -1.15
N GLU A 858 10.86 12.57 -2.49
CA GLU A 858 9.68 12.31 -3.34
C GLU A 858 9.17 10.87 -3.17
N LYS A 859 7.90 10.66 -3.53
CA LYS A 859 7.28 9.34 -3.69
C LYS A 859 8.02 8.44 -4.69
N SER A 860 7.78 7.14 -4.56
CA SER A 860 8.30 6.12 -5.49
C SER A 860 7.86 6.37 -6.92
N PHE A 861 8.75 6.08 -7.88
CA PHE A 861 8.47 6.08 -9.30
C PHE A 861 7.56 4.89 -9.68
N THR A 862 6.56 5.15 -10.52
CA THR A 862 5.51 4.20 -10.94
C THR A 862 5.37 4.04 -12.46
N ASP A 863 6.07 4.85 -13.27
CA ASP A 863 5.85 4.96 -14.72
C ASP A 863 6.81 4.08 -15.54
N TYR A 864 6.66 2.76 -15.42
CA TYR A 864 7.53 1.77 -16.10
C TYR A 864 6.95 1.37 -17.45
N THR A 865 7.78 1.35 -18.49
CA THR A 865 7.33 1.15 -19.88
C THR A 865 6.80 -0.26 -20.16
N ARG A 866 7.26 -1.28 -19.42
CA ARG A 866 6.82 -2.69 -19.52
C ARG A 866 7.29 -3.52 -18.32
N ALA A 867 6.49 -4.50 -17.91
CA ALA A 867 6.70 -5.35 -16.73
C ALA A 867 5.93 -6.69 -16.83
N GLU A 868 6.58 -7.83 -16.55
CA GLU A 868 6.02 -9.18 -16.63
C GLU A 868 5.93 -9.92 -15.27
N ALA A 869 6.85 -9.68 -14.33
CA ALA A 869 6.88 -10.36 -13.03
C ALA A 869 7.33 -9.42 -11.91
N VAL A 870 7.20 -9.77 -10.63
CA VAL A 870 7.56 -8.77 -9.59
C VAL A 870 7.87 -9.27 -8.21
N ILE A 871 8.79 -8.53 -7.60
CA ILE A 871 9.32 -8.73 -6.26
C ILE A 871 9.25 -7.37 -5.56
N ILE A 872 8.57 -7.33 -4.41
CA ILE A 872 8.64 -6.23 -3.44
C ILE A 872 8.88 -6.87 -2.08
N GLU A 873 9.80 -6.27 -1.34
CA GLU A 873 10.07 -6.56 0.05
C GLU A 873 9.06 -5.82 0.95
N SER A 874 8.57 -6.50 1.98
CA SER A 874 7.59 -5.95 2.93
C SER A 874 8.23 -5.87 4.31
N THR A 875 8.59 -4.65 4.73
CA THR A 875 9.14 -4.40 6.08
C THR A 875 8.07 -4.00 7.09
N TYR A 876 6.86 -3.65 6.63
CA TYR A 876 5.76 -3.19 7.48
C TYR A 876 4.46 -3.99 7.35
N GLY A 877 4.49 -5.18 6.72
CA GLY A 877 3.37 -6.12 6.69
C GLY A 877 2.95 -6.73 8.05
N ALA A 878 3.50 -6.23 9.16
CA ALA A 878 3.08 -6.58 10.51
C ALA A 878 1.77 -5.84 10.87
N SER A 879 0.74 -6.63 11.12
CA SER A 879 -0.64 -6.26 11.47
C SER A 879 -0.86 -5.19 12.54
N GLU A 880 0.07 -5.05 13.48
CA GLU A 880 -0.03 -4.09 14.60
C GLU A 880 0.65 -2.74 14.27
N GLY A 881 1.28 -2.62 13.09
CA GLY A 881 2.09 -1.50 12.65
C GLY A 881 1.33 -0.23 12.28
N LYS A 882 0.55 0.34 13.21
CA LYS A 882 -0.02 1.68 13.03
C LYS A 882 1.08 2.74 12.93
N LYS A 883 1.23 3.34 11.74
CA LYS A 883 1.96 4.59 11.55
C LYS A 883 0.97 5.76 11.51
N PRO A 884 1.22 6.88 12.21
CA PRO A 884 0.54 8.12 11.90
C PRO A 884 0.92 8.58 10.49
N THR A 885 0.07 9.40 9.89
CA THR A 885 0.35 10.11 8.63
C THR A 885 1.69 10.84 8.76
N HIS A 886 2.44 11.01 7.67
CA HIS A 886 3.75 11.68 7.77
C HIS A 886 3.60 13.09 8.37
N LYS A 887 2.55 13.81 7.98
CA LYS A 887 2.23 15.17 8.45
C LYS A 887 1.81 15.21 9.91
N ASP A 888 1.00 14.26 10.40
CA ASP A 888 0.66 14.18 11.82
C ASP A 888 1.86 13.75 12.66
N GLY A 889 2.74 12.92 12.11
CA GLY A 889 4.04 12.61 12.69
C GLY A 889 4.94 13.84 12.85
N GLU A 890 5.02 14.71 11.83
CA GLU A 890 5.71 16.01 11.92
C GLU A 890 5.09 16.90 13.00
N ILE A 891 3.77 17.09 12.98
CA ILE A 891 3.05 17.95 13.92
C ILE A 891 3.21 17.43 15.36
N ALA A 892 3.01 16.13 15.59
CA ALA A 892 3.15 15.52 16.91
C ALA A 892 4.60 15.58 17.42
N LEU A 893 5.60 15.40 16.56
CA LEU A 893 7.01 15.58 16.93
C LEU A 893 7.26 17.02 17.42
N VAL A 894 6.89 18.01 16.62
CA VAL A 894 7.11 19.44 16.94
C VAL A 894 6.37 19.84 18.22
N GLN A 895 5.11 19.42 18.39
CA GLN A 895 4.33 19.68 19.60
C GLN A 895 4.95 19.04 20.85
N ASN A 896 5.42 17.79 20.76
CA ASN A 896 6.07 17.11 21.88
C ASN A 896 7.41 17.77 22.25
N VAL A 897 8.20 18.21 21.26
CA VAL A 897 9.44 18.97 21.51
C VAL A 897 9.12 20.28 22.25
N LYS A 898 8.20 21.11 21.72
CA LYS A 898 7.80 22.36 22.38
C LYS A 898 7.34 22.14 23.82
N LYS A 899 6.43 21.19 24.05
CA LYS A 899 5.87 20.87 25.37
C LYS A 899 6.91 20.41 26.40
N VAL A 900 8.02 19.81 25.97
CA VAL A 900 9.14 19.46 26.86
C VAL A 900 10.00 20.68 27.17
N LEU A 901 10.27 21.52 26.17
CA LEU A 901 11.07 22.74 26.33
C LEU A 901 10.36 23.81 27.18
N GLU A 902 9.04 23.98 27.02
CA GLU A 902 8.17 24.83 27.87
C GLU A 902 8.25 24.47 29.36
N ARG A 903 8.62 23.23 29.68
CA ARG A 903 8.79 22.72 31.05
C ARG A 903 10.23 22.83 31.56
N GLY A 904 11.14 23.47 30.79
CA GLY A 904 12.57 23.49 31.07
C GLY A 904 13.29 22.15 30.87
N GLY A 905 12.64 21.19 30.18
CA GLY A 905 13.18 19.87 29.94
C GLY A 905 14.19 19.81 28.78
N ARG A 906 14.80 18.63 28.60
CA ARG A 906 15.65 18.31 27.44
C ARG A 906 15.02 17.18 26.65
N VAL A 907 15.13 17.23 25.32
CA VAL A 907 14.62 16.19 24.42
C VAL A 907 15.77 15.30 23.95
N LEU A 908 15.55 13.99 23.93
CA LEU A 908 16.44 12.99 23.35
C LEU A 908 15.64 12.18 22.33
N ILE A 909 16.10 12.13 21.08
CA ILE A 909 15.42 11.42 19.99
C ILE A 909 16.29 10.23 19.56
N PRO A 910 16.00 8.99 19.99
CA PRO A 910 16.64 7.81 19.41
C PRO A 910 16.11 7.62 17.98
N SER A 911 17.01 7.59 17.00
CA SER A 911 16.69 7.52 15.58
C SER A 911 17.80 6.82 14.81
N PHE A 912 17.45 6.15 13.71
CA PHE A 912 18.45 5.59 12.79
C PHE A 912 19.30 6.72 12.19
N ALA A 913 20.63 6.51 12.13
CA ALA A 913 21.56 7.54 11.67
C ALA A 913 21.33 7.95 10.19
N VAL A 914 20.71 7.07 9.41
CA VAL A 914 20.39 7.24 8.00
C VAL A 914 18.89 7.43 7.78
N GLY A 915 18.54 8.44 6.96
CA GLY A 915 17.17 8.75 6.55
C GLY A 915 16.38 9.45 7.65
N ARG A 916 15.96 8.72 8.68
CA ARG A 916 14.99 9.24 9.66
C ARG A 916 15.52 10.40 10.48
N SER A 917 16.81 10.41 10.81
CA SER A 917 17.44 11.54 11.51
C SER A 917 17.51 12.80 10.65
N GLN A 918 17.78 12.67 9.33
CA GLN A 918 17.82 13.80 8.42
C GLN A 918 16.42 14.37 8.14
N ASP A 919 15.40 13.50 8.11
CA ASP A 919 13.99 13.89 8.03
C ASP A 919 13.61 14.75 9.25
N VAL A 920 13.94 14.28 10.48
CA VAL A 920 13.77 15.04 11.74
C VAL A 920 14.50 16.38 11.74
N ILE A 921 15.76 16.41 11.27
CA ILE A 921 16.53 17.66 11.15
C ILE A 921 15.80 18.65 10.22
N ALA A 922 15.35 18.21 9.04
CA ALA A 922 14.64 19.04 8.09
C ALA A 922 13.29 19.56 8.64
N ILE A 923 12.59 18.75 9.43
CA ILE A 923 11.35 19.16 10.10
C ILE A 923 11.63 20.26 11.14
N LEU A 924 12.62 20.06 12.02
CA LEU A 924 12.94 21.02 13.09
C LEU A 924 13.52 22.35 12.56
N ALA A 925 14.27 22.32 11.47
CA ALA A 925 14.83 23.52 10.83
C ALA A 925 13.76 24.56 10.46
N GLU A 926 12.55 24.15 10.12
CA GLU A 926 11.42 25.04 9.79
C GLU A 926 10.66 25.58 11.01
N THR A 927 10.97 25.10 12.22
CA THR A 927 10.28 25.52 13.44
C THR A 927 10.93 26.73 14.10
N ASP A 928 10.12 27.49 14.82
CA ASP A 928 10.44 28.56 15.78
C ASP A 928 11.10 28.08 17.08
N ILE A 929 11.56 26.81 17.14
CA ILE A 929 12.16 26.22 18.33
C ILE A 929 13.62 26.67 18.45
N ASP A 930 13.87 27.76 19.17
CA ASP A 930 15.19 28.35 19.37
C ASP A 930 15.95 27.69 20.54
N VAL A 931 16.43 26.46 20.33
CA VAL A 931 17.34 25.77 21.26
C VAL A 931 18.47 25.03 20.51
N PRO A 932 19.64 24.80 21.14
CA PRO A 932 20.70 24.01 20.53
C PRO A 932 20.28 22.55 20.27
N ILE A 933 20.49 22.08 19.04
CA ILE A 933 20.23 20.71 18.59
C ILE A 933 21.58 19.99 18.49
N TYR A 934 21.79 18.98 19.34
CA TYR A 934 23.02 18.20 19.36
C TYR A 934 22.89 16.97 18.45
N LEU A 935 23.78 16.83 17.47
CA LEU A 935 23.84 15.70 16.55
C LEU A 935 24.97 14.75 16.97
N ASP A 936 24.64 13.46 17.06
CA ASP A 936 25.58 12.39 17.46
C ASP A 936 26.26 11.74 16.24
N GLY A 937 27.48 11.21 16.44
CA GLY A 937 28.48 10.81 15.44
C GLY A 937 27.97 10.56 14.02
N MET A 938 27.47 9.36 13.73
CA MET A 938 27.09 8.95 12.36
C MET A 938 25.96 9.80 11.76
N ILE A 939 25.13 10.48 12.57
CA ILE A 939 24.12 11.41 12.03
C ILE A 939 24.81 12.57 11.34
N TRP A 940 25.93 13.07 11.86
CA TRP A 940 26.71 14.15 11.24
C TRP A 940 27.29 13.74 9.88
N ASP A 941 28.03 12.61 9.83
CA ASP A 941 28.60 12.09 8.58
C ASP A 941 27.53 11.75 7.54
N THR A 942 26.42 11.14 7.96
CA THR A 942 25.30 10.87 7.04
C THR A 942 24.65 12.15 6.53
N THR A 943 24.55 13.18 7.38
CA THR A 943 24.02 14.49 6.98
C THR A 943 24.97 15.18 6.01
N ALA A 944 26.30 15.01 6.15
CA ALA A 944 27.28 15.48 5.18
C ALA A 944 27.06 14.87 3.79
N ILE A 945 26.78 13.55 3.72
CA ILE A 945 26.41 12.86 2.47
C ILE A 945 25.11 13.47 1.89
N HIS A 946 24.09 13.74 2.70
CA HIS A 946 22.87 14.41 2.23
C HIS A 946 23.17 15.80 1.64
N THR A 947 24.06 16.60 2.23
CA THR A 947 24.45 17.90 1.66
C THR A 947 25.21 17.81 0.33
N ALA A 948 25.86 16.67 0.04
CA ALA A 948 26.54 16.42 -1.24
C ALA A 948 25.58 16.01 -2.37
N TYR A 949 24.42 15.42 -2.06
CA TYR A 949 23.50 14.84 -3.05
C TYR A 949 22.06 15.41 -2.99
N PRO A 950 21.86 16.75 -3.04
CA PRO A 950 20.53 17.33 -3.04
C PRO A 950 19.67 16.88 -4.23
N GLU A 951 20.27 16.54 -5.37
CA GLU A 951 19.54 16.06 -6.55
C GLU A 951 18.79 14.73 -6.33
N TYR A 952 19.12 13.99 -5.25
CA TYR A 952 18.43 12.76 -4.82
C TYR A 952 17.38 13.00 -3.71
N MET A 953 17.18 14.24 -3.25
CA MET A 953 16.15 14.63 -2.27
C MET A 953 14.91 15.21 -2.94
N SER A 954 13.86 15.52 -2.17
CA SER A 954 12.62 16.12 -2.70
C SER A 954 12.88 17.42 -3.47
N LYS A 955 12.03 17.74 -4.45
CA LYS A 955 12.05 19.01 -5.20
C LYS A 955 11.95 20.21 -4.27
N TYR A 956 11.29 20.04 -3.12
CA TYR A 956 11.22 21.04 -2.05
C TYR A 956 12.59 21.31 -1.43
N ILE A 957 13.29 20.27 -0.95
CA ILE A 957 14.65 20.39 -0.37
C ILE A 957 15.67 20.84 -1.42
N GLN A 958 15.57 20.34 -2.64
CA GLN A 958 16.34 20.83 -3.80
C GLN A 958 16.15 22.35 -3.97
N THR A 959 14.91 22.83 -3.98
CA THR A 959 14.62 24.27 -4.15
C THR A 959 15.16 25.11 -2.99
N LEU A 960 15.05 24.62 -1.75
CA LEU A 960 15.61 25.29 -0.57
C LEU A 960 17.13 25.46 -0.68
N ILE A 961 17.85 24.37 -0.95
CA ILE A 961 19.32 24.34 -0.99
C ILE A 961 19.87 25.03 -2.25
N LEU A 962 19.32 24.69 -3.42
CA LEU A 962 19.89 25.08 -4.72
C LEU A 962 19.45 26.48 -5.19
N HIS A 963 18.27 26.96 -4.77
CA HIS A 963 17.69 28.21 -5.27
C HIS A 963 17.45 29.27 -4.19
N LYS A 964 17.10 28.86 -2.95
CA LYS A 964 16.83 29.80 -1.85
C LYS A 964 18.02 30.01 -0.90
N GLY A 965 19.11 29.26 -1.07
CA GLY A 965 20.30 29.34 -0.22
C GLY A 965 20.06 28.92 1.24
N LYS A 966 18.93 28.28 1.54
CA LYS A 966 18.57 27.81 2.88
C LYS A 966 18.83 26.32 2.95
N ASN A 967 19.85 25.91 3.69
CA ASN A 967 20.15 24.49 3.89
C ASN A 967 19.65 24.02 5.26
N PRO A 968 18.57 23.20 5.34
CA PRO A 968 18.00 22.78 6.62
C PRO A 968 18.95 21.88 7.44
N PHE A 969 20.01 21.36 6.83
CA PHE A 969 21.00 20.53 7.51
C PHE A 969 22.08 21.34 8.26
N ILE A 970 22.11 22.67 8.08
CA ILE A 970 23.20 23.56 8.52
C ILE A 970 22.61 24.77 9.25
N ASP A 971 21.67 24.49 10.14
CA ASP A 971 21.04 25.48 10.98
C ASP A 971 21.99 25.97 12.08
N GLU A 972 21.94 27.25 12.45
CA GLU A 972 22.76 27.83 13.52
C GLU A 972 22.52 27.21 14.89
N ARG A 973 21.41 26.48 15.07
CA ARG A 973 21.12 25.67 16.26
C ARG A 973 21.93 24.37 16.32
N HIS A 974 22.46 23.86 15.21
CA HIS A 974 23.14 22.57 15.17
C HIS A 974 24.50 22.60 15.88
N ARG A 975 24.76 21.59 16.72
CA ARG A 975 26.02 21.40 17.46
C ARG A 975 26.46 19.95 17.32
N THR A 976 27.76 19.72 17.10
CA THR A 976 28.31 18.36 17.12
C THR A 976 28.49 17.88 18.56
N GLY A 977 28.02 16.67 18.85
CA GLY A 977 28.32 15.98 20.09
C GLY A 977 29.78 15.53 20.09
N GLY A 978 30.67 16.25 20.78
CA GLY A 978 31.99 15.73 21.10
C GLY A 978 31.85 14.43 21.93
N HIS A 979 32.75 13.45 21.72
CA HIS A 979 32.67 12.04 22.14
C HIS A 979 32.45 11.72 23.65
N ASN A 980 32.09 12.67 24.52
CA ASN A 980 31.98 12.53 25.98
C ASN A 980 30.59 12.93 26.54
N LEU A 981 29.49 12.53 25.90
CA LEU A 981 28.14 12.64 26.48
C LEU A 981 27.83 11.45 27.41
N HIS A 982 28.56 11.37 28.54
CA HIS A 982 28.22 10.44 29.62
C HIS A 982 26.93 10.88 30.35
N VAL A 983 25.79 10.35 29.90
CA VAL A 983 24.54 10.41 30.65
C VAL A 983 24.68 9.55 31.90
N ARG A 984 24.89 10.19 33.06
CA ARG A 984 24.93 9.50 34.36
C ARG A 984 23.55 8.90 34.64
N HIS A 985 23.47 7.56 34.69
CA HIS A 985 22.24 6.87 35.05
C HIS A 985 21.76 7.26 36.45
N ALA A 986 20.54 7.77 36.55
CA ALA A 986 19.85 7.96 37.82
C ALA A 986 19.31 6.60 38.31
N HIS A 987 19.96 6.00 39.30
CA HIS A 987 19.35 4.97 40.14
C HIS A 987 18.74 5.64 41.37
N GLY A 988 17.41 5.77 41.38
CA GLY A 988 16.69 6.26 42.55
C GLY A 988 16.71 5.23 43.68
N ARG A 989 17.22 5.62 44.86
CA ARG A 989 16.74 5.09 46.13
C ARG A 989 15.79 6.11 46.74
N ALA A 990 14.66 5.62 47.27
CA ALA A 990 13.69 6.45 47.98
C ALA A 990 14.19 6.80 49.39
N GLY A 991 13.79 7.98 49.90
CA GLY A 991 14.25 8.59 51.15
C GLY A 991 15.34 9.64 50.87
N ASP A 992 15.12 10.95 50.97
CA ASP A 992 14.50 11.63 52.11
C ASP A 992 13.91 13.03 51.78
N ARG A 993 13.08 13.47 52.73
CA ARG A 993 12.41 14.76 52.97
C ARG A 993 12.80 16.00 52.14
N VAL A 994 11.76 16.67 51.63
CA VAL A 994 11.76 18.08 51.21
C VAL A 994 11.85 19.02 52.41
N SER A 995 12.70 20.06 52.34
CA SER A 995 12.36 21.44 52.75
C SER A 995 13.35 22.48 52.18
N PRO A 996 12.94 23.74 51.96
CA PRO A 996 13.64 24.67 51.07
C PRO A 996 14.41 25.78 51.80
N GLY A 997 15.29 26.49 51.09
CA GLY A 997 15.86 27.76 51.57
C GLY A 997 16.85 28.39 50.59
N ASP A 998 16.53 29.62 50.17
CA ASP A 998 17.36 30.67 49.53
C ASP A 998 18.32 30.32 48.36
N GLY A 999 18.47 31.17 47.34
CA GLY A 999 18.04 32.56 47.20
C GLY A 999 19.25 33.49 47.06
N ARG A 1000 19.34 34.15 45.89
CA ARG A 1000 20.50 34.87 45.28
C ARG A 1000 21.32 33.97 44.34
N GLY A 1001 21.63 34.34 43.09
CA GLY A 1001 21.37 35.58 42.34
C GLY A 1001 22.66 36.28 41.91
N ARG A 1002 22.67 36.76 40.66
CA ARG A 1002 23.80 37.29 39.85
C ARG A 1002 24.67 36.20 39.21
N GLU A 1003 24.85 36.14 37.90
CA GLU A 1003 25.19 37.14 36.86
C GLU A 1003 26.70 37.33 36.65
N GLU A 1004 27.04 37.30 35.36
CA GLU A 1004 28.13 37.99 34.65
C GLU A 1004 29.47 37.29 34.31
N HIS A 1005 29.70 37.33 32.99
CA HIS A 1005 30.92 37.58 32.19
C HIS A 1005 32.13 36.64 32.17
N ASP A 1006 32.37 36.16 30.94
CA ASP A 1006 33.62 36.33 30.17
C ASP A 1006 34.96 36.47 30.91
N THR A 1007 35.92 35.61 30.57
CA THR A 1007 36.95 36.00 29.58
C THR A 1007 37.89 34.87 29.19
N ILE A 1008 38.38 34.93 27.95
CA ILE A 1008 39.40 34.04 27.38
C ILE A 1008 40.82 34.45 27.84
N ARG A 1009 41.68 33.51 28.22
CA ARG A 1009 43.12 33.54 27.88
C ARG A 1009 43.90 32.23 28.09
N ARG A 1010 44.85 31.99 27.18
CA ARG A 1010 46.01 31.06 27.26
C ARG A 1010 46.97 31.54 28.41
N ILE A 1011 48.05 30.90 28.87
CA ILE A 1011 49.21 30.27 28.20
C ILE A 1011 49.91 29.20 29.15
N PRO A 1012 51.23 28.83 29.12
CA PRO A 1012 51.68 27.47 28.73
C PRO A 1012 52.48 26.59 29.75
N GLY A 1013 52.51 25.28 29.44
CA GLY A 1013 53.61 24.30 29.42
C GLY A 1013 54.90 24.36 30.28
N ARG A 1014 55.48 23.16 30.55
CA ARG A 1014 56.92 22.94 30.85
C ARG A 1014 57.39 21.51 30.54
N ARG A 1015 58.72 21.34 30.39
CA ARG A 1015 59.45 20.10 30.06
C ARG A 1015 60.07 19.44 31.31
N HIS A 1016 60.34 18.13 31.27
CA HIS A 1016 61.60 17.42 31.59
C HIS A 1016 61.32 15.89 31.36
N ALA A 1017 62.13 15.04 30.72
CA ALA A 1017 63.59 14.81 30.63
C ALA A 1017 64.14 13.82 31.69
N GLY A 1018 64.74 12.71 31.21
CA GLY A 1018 65.40 11.65 32.00
C GLY A 1018 65.09 10.25 31.42
N THR A 1019 65.83 9.62 30.49
CA THR A 1019 67.23 9.07 30.47
C THR A 1019 67.37 7.63 30.98
N ALA A 1020 68.26 6.86 30.32
CA ALA A 1020 68.81 5.53 30.67
C ALA A 1020 67.91 4.31 30.35
N HIS A 1021 68.30 3.37 29.45
CA HIS A 1021 69.38 2.34 29.53
C HIS A 1021 68.99 1.15 30.43
N THR A 1022 69.21 -0.14 30.10
CA THR A 1022 69.63 -0.86 28.87
C THR A 1022 69.25 -2.35 29.02
N GLU A 1023 69.40 -3.15 27.96
CA GLU A 1023 69.59 -4.63 27.97
C GLU A 1023 68.43 -5.50 28.56
N GLY A 1024 68.03 -6.63 27.98
CA GLY A 1024 68.62 -7.41 26.89
C GLY A 1024 69.36 -8.64 27.42
N MET A 1025 68.66 -9.77 27.54
CA MET A 1025 69.31 -11.08 27.68
C MET A 1025 68.53 -12.18 26.95
N GLU A 1026 69.28 -12.98 26.21
CA GLU A 1026 68.85 -14.12 25.39
C GLU A 1026 68.73 -15.40 26.25
N GLY A 1027 68.25 -16.51 25.68
CA GLY A 1027 68.27 -17.79 26.36
C GLY A 1027 67.51 -18.92 25.67
N ASP A 1028 68.06 -19.47 24.60
CA ASP A 1028 67.64 -20.77 24.05
C ASP A 1028 67.77 -21.90 25.10
N THR A 1029 66.94 -22.94 25.01
CA THR A 1029 67.38 -24.30 24.63
C THR A 1029 66.23 -25.32 24.63
N ALA A 1030 66.43 -26.42 23.88
CA ALA A 1030 65.43 -27.44 23.59
C ALA A 1030 65.76 -28.82 24.22
N GLY A 1031 64.75 -29.70 24.24
CA GLY A 1031 64.89 -31.14 24.54
C GLY A 1031 64.06 -31.59 25.75
N GLN A 1032 63.57 -32.83 25.83
CA GLN A 1032 63.57 -33.95 24.87
C GLN A 1032 62.62 -35.05 25.40
N ARG A 1033 62.20 -36.01 24.54
CA ARG A 1033 61.62 -37.35 24.88
C ARG A 1033 60.17 -37.35 25.42
N GLU A 1034 59.39 -38.44 25.31
CA GLU A 1034 59.61 -39.77 24.69
C GLU A 1034 58.28 -40.32 24.09
N ASP A 1035 58.35 -41.36 23.27
CA ASP A 1035 57.21 -42.05 22.62
C ASP A 1035 56.31 -42.81 23.62
N ASP A 1036 55.04 -43.05 23.24
CA ASP A 1036 54.62 -44.44 23.02
C ASP A 1036 53.34 -44.59 22.17
N ARG A 1037 53.28 -45.65 21.38
CA ARG A 1037 52.13 -46.07 20.53
C ARG A 1037 51.38 -47.23 21.20
N ILE A 1038 50.12 -47.47 20.85
CA ILE A 1038 49.53 -48.81 20.60
C ILE A 1038 48.06 -48.69 20.11
N GLU A 1039 47.83 -49.15 18.88
CA GLU A 1039 46.63 -49.89 18.44
C GLU A 1039 47.04 -51.39 18.34
N PRO A 1040 46.19 -52.41 18.00
CA PRO A 1040 44.78 -52.39 17.57
C PRO A 1040 43.88 -53.49 18.22
N GLY A 1041 42.62 -53.62 17.76
CA GLY A 1041 41.75 -54.76 18.08
C GLY A 1041 40.54 -54.89 17.14
N ASN A 1042 40.45 -55.99 16.38
CA ASN A 1042 39.46 -56.22 15.31
C ASN A 1042 38.61 -57.47 15.60
N SER A 1043 37.31 -57.49 15.24
CA SER A 1043 36.48 -58.72 15.30
C SER A 1043 35.34 -58.76 14.27
N ASN A 1044 35.32 -59.81 13.44
CA ASN A 1044 34.39 -60.09 12.32
C ASN A 1044 33.04 -60.71 12.75
N GLY A 1045 32.03 -60.79 11.85
CA GLY A 1045 30.76 -61.49 12.21
C GLY A 1045 29.65 -61.87 11.19
N ILE A 1046 29.79 -61.67 9.86
CA ILE A 1046 29.11 -62.38 8.73
C ILE A 1046 27.69 -63.01 8.88
N ARG A 1047 26.71 -62.54 8.06
CA ARG A 1047 25.81 -63.30 7.12
C ARG A 1047 24.74 -62.33 6.54
N ALA A 1048 24.49 -62.08 5.24
CA ALA A 1048 24.58 -62.76 3.93
C ALA A 1048 23.19 -63.21 3.37
N GLY A 1049 22.72 -62.61 2.25
CA GLY A 1049 21.49 -63.04 1.56
C GLY A 1049 21.00 -62.16 0.37
N ARG A 1050 21.36 -62.56 -0.87
CA ARG A 1050 20.83 -62.25 -2.25
C ARG A 1050 19.68 -61.22 -2.42
N ALA A 1051 19.68 -60.24 -3.34
CA ALA A 1051 20.08 -60.10 -4.77
C ALA A 1051 18.96 -60.33 -5.81
N GLN A 1052 18.60 -59.28 -6.59
CA GLN A 1052 18.34 -59.20 -8.05
C GLN A 1052 17.35 -58.06 -8.47
N ARG A 1053 17.66 -57.44 -9.63
CA ARG A 1053 16.88 -56.47 -10.46
C ARG A 1053 15.85 -57.25 -11.35
N PRO A 1054 14.95 -56.65 -12.19
CA PRO A 1054 14.96 -55.30 -12.79
C PRO A 1054 13.61 -54.54 -12.94
N GLU A 1055 13.67 -53.40 -13.66
CA GLU A 1055 12.63 -52.55 -14.29
C GLU A 1055 11.76 -53.32 -15.34
N PRO A 1056 10.75 -52.74 -16.08
CA PRO A 1056 10.44 -51.30 -16.27
C PRO A 1056 8.95 -50.85 -16.44
N ALA A 1057 8.80 -49.52 -16.56
CA ALA A 1057 7.84 -48.75 -17.37
C ALA A 1057 6.30 -48.93 -17.19
N THR A 1058 5.65 -47.84 -16.75
CA THR A 1058 4.71 -47.07 -17.60
C THR A 1058 4.62 -45.63 -17.12
#